data_AF-A0A0B2BT43-F1
#
_entry.id   AF-A0A0B2BT43-F1
#
_cell.length_a   1.000
_cell.length_b   1.000
_cell.length_c   1.000
_cell.angle_alpha   90.00
_cell.angle_beta   90.00
_cell.angle_gamma   90.00
#
_symmetry.space_group_name_H-M   'P 1'
#
loop_
_entity.id
_entity.type
_entity.pdbx_description
1 polymer ?
#
loop_
_entity_poly.entity_id
_entity_poly.type
_entity_poly.pdbx_seq_one_letter_code
_entity_poly.pdbx_strand_id
1 'polypeptide(L)'
;MAQEFKTVDVLRLEVAYDPGWPVNLAVNPGGDLGVGAWGWIPAGAGSLKASDVLGPVVLRYSTGGEGSEPDFFYTEPMQVLAGQYAAASWNLQNISSSTYYRASLEWLDSSLTVLSASTPTGYLSAETVTTYGSHLAPAGTTAFRLRFDISTNTGTPLPSGRVFDVNEVVAAVADTAGELADLSDLDPVPYVDVLGPTHDIKVTREALNTGTLTATILDASLDPSTADTIRPGRHCRLVGLFGDGSWRPFFTGKVASANVTYEYKRSGVPDPKRARIELTAVDNLATLANTKRTEGVATIDELPHVLQGCGVPWNCNGNVNNFTPTAIVALNENASAVDQVAITRDTNLGYAWVDHAGVFQVHDADDMSPIWLTVGPGDYTDLDLSYNTEDCVNEVNLTFLRHNPSTGETEEVAYGPYRDEASIATWGVRSATYTVQGIAEETADLADYADAILTANSTPAVRVNSITRTLTTDTHVASATNSSYWDLYGGLGVVVGEEDPVHLRITAIEHTITPEKWLVRYSLTQPTTVAAPTFTPSPQTGAGGKTIGQLLRPVGEVTMWFGASADVPAGWLLCDGSAFSGTDYPDLEDLLGGTTLPNFTDRFPIGAGTKALGTSGGNNTVTLTQGNLPSVPIRHTSNTEQTGAGIRVTNIGDLTGGGGSAATLGSSNPVNVLNPWRALWFIIRAR
;
A
#
# COMPACT_ATOMS: atom_id res chain seq x y z
N MET A 1 26.28 45.08 21.48
CA MET A 1 24.92 45.05 20.91
C MET A 1 24.73 43.64 20.37
N ALA A 2 23.78 42.87 20.89
CA ALA A 2 23.44 41.58 20.29
C ALA A 2 22.86 41.85 18.90
N GLN A 3 23.35 41.15 17.88
CA GLN A 3 22.79 41.21 16.53
C GLN A 3 21.33 40.75 16.62
N GLU A 4 20.42 41.58 16.13
CA GLU A 4 19.00 41.25 16.05
C GLU A 4 18.86 40.06 15.07
N PHE A 5 18.31 38.95 15.56
CA PHE A 5 18.08 37.76 14.75
C PHE A 5 17.14 38.11 13.60
N LYS A 6 17.64 38.02 12.37
CA LYS A 6 16.84 38.21 11.16
C LYS A 6 16.67 36.88 10.48
N THR A 7 15.44 36.39 10.44
CA THR A 7 15.07 35.11 9.84
C THR A 7 15.60 34.96 8.40
N VAL A 8 15.63 36.04 7.63
CA VAL A 8 16.12 36.05 6.24
C VAL A 8 17.62 35.74 6.08
N ASP A 9 18.42 35.91 7.15
CA ASP A 9 19.86 35.62 7.08
C ASP A 9 20.15 34.12 7.29
N VAL A 10 19.19 33.37 7.84
CA VAL A 10 19.38 31.98 8.29
C VAL A 10 18.33 31.01 7.74
N LEU A 11 17.42 31.47 6.90
CA LEU A 11 16.31 30.68 6.35
C LEU A 11 16.11 30.95 4.87
N ARG A 12 15.84 29.90 4.09
CA ARG A 12 15.36 30.00 2.69
C ARG A 12 14.22 29.04 2.47
N LEU A 13 13.18 29.51 1.78
CA LEU A 13 12.13 28.66 1.23
C LEU A 13 12.45 28.52 -0.23
N GLU A 14 12.92 27.35 -0.61
CA GLU A 14 13.40 27.11 -1.95
C GLU A 14 12.40 26.27 -2.72
N VAL A 15 12.07 26.68 -3.95
CA VAL A 15 11.16 25.94 -4.83
C VAL A 15 11.93 25.56 -6.10
N ALA A 16 11.78 24.31 -6.50
CA ALA A 16 12.35 23.76 -7.72
C ALA A 16 11.77 24.48 -8.93
N TYR A 17 12.64 25.03 -9.75
CA TYR A 17 12.26 25.63 -11.02
C TYR A 17 12.28 24.58 -12.13
N ASP A 18 11.29 24.64 -13.01
CA ASP A 18 11.23 23.80 -14.20
C ASP A 18 11.98 24.47 -15.32
N PRO A 19 13.11 23.89 -15.73
CA PRO A 19 13.98 24.62 -16.58
C PRO A 19 13.53 24.56 -18.05
N GLY A 20 12.44 23.85 -18.36
CA GLY A 20 11.88 23.70 -19.71
C GLY A 20 12.72 22.79 -20.61
N TRP A 21 13.68 22.08 -20.03
CA TRP A 21 14.52 21.05 -20.65
C TRP A 21 14.46 19.76 -19.81
N PRO A 22 14.90 18.60 -20.34
CA PRO A 22 14.76 17.32 -19.65
C PRO A 22 15.40 17.38 -18.26
N VAL A 23 14.62 17.11 -17.22
CA VAL A 23 15.12 17.13 -15.85
C VAL A 23 15.73 15.79 -15.48
N ASN A 24 16.70 15.81 -14.59
CA ASN A 24 17.19 14.59 -13.99
C ASN A 24 16.09 13.95 -13.12
N LEU A 25 15.61 12.77 -13.53
CA LEU A 25 14.56 11.99 -12.87
C LEU A 25 15.07 11.14 -11.71
N ALA A 26 16.37 11.13 -11.50
CA ALA A 26 17.00 10.42 -10.42
C ALA A 26 16.92 11.29 -9.10
N VAL A 27 16.55 10.79 -7.90
CA VAL A 27 16.41 11.51 -6.57
C VAL A 27 17.27 11.05 -5.32
N ASN A 28 18.30 11.80 -4.88
CA ASN A 28 19.27 11.45 -3.77
C ASN A 28 18.77 10.54 -2.62
N PRO A 29 19.40 9.38 -2.34
CA PRO A 29 19.06 8.57 -1.16
C PRO A 29 19.28 9.28 0.18
N GLY A 30 20.21 10.24 0.28
CA GLY A 30 20.48 10.96 1.53
C GLY A 30 19.66 12.25 1.72
N GLY A 31 18.95 12.74 0.70
CA GLY A 31 18.23 14.02 0.71
C GLY A 31 19.06 15.30 0.96
N ASP A 32 20.29 15.16 1.46
CA ASP A 32 21.18 16.26 1.89
C ASP A 32 21.71 17.13 0.75
N LEU A 33 21.84 16.60 -0.48
CA LEU A 33 22.35 17.39 -1.62
C LEU A 33 21.28 18.24 -2.33
N GLY A 34 20.08 18.35 -1.73
CA GLY A 34 18.95 19.02 -2.35
C GLY A 34 18.18 18.16 -3.33
N VAL A 35 16.95 18.56 -3.62
CA VAL A 35 16.03 17.77 -4.43
C VAL A 35 16.39 17.94 -5.91
N GLY A 36 17.45 17.25 -6.28
CA GLY A 36 17.91 16.99 -7.62
C GLY A 36 18.94 15.86 -7.55
N ALA A 37 18.74 14.84 -8.37
CA ALA A 37 19.79 14.00 -8.97
C ALA A 37 20.30 12.70 -8.30
N TRP A 38 19.49 11.75 -7.76
CA TRP A 38 19.88 10.30 -7.67
C TRP A 38 18.77 9.23 -7.57
N GLY A 39 18.26 8.55 -8.60
CA GLY A 39 17.12 7.63 -8.45
C GLY A 39 17.51 6.61 -7.41
N TRP A 40 16.65 6.30 -6.43
CA TRP A 40 17.02 5.35 -5.38
C TRP A 40 17.67 4.15 -6.06
N ILE A 41 18.88 3.82 -5.66
CA ILE A 41 19.64 2.77 -6.29
C ILE A 41 19.51 1.56 -5.38
N PRO A 42 18.47 0.71 -5.49
CA PRO A 42 18.52 -0.58 -4.84
C PRO A 42 19.69 -1.41 -5.40
N ALA A 43 20.38 -2.09 -4.49
CA ALA A 43 21.33 -3.12 -4.84
C ALA A 43 20.53 -4.38 -5.18
N GLY A 44 20.75 -4.96 -6.37
CA GLY A 44 20.23 -6.29 -6.68
C GLY A 44 21.01 -7.39 -5.93
N ALA A 45 22.31 -7.17 -5.77
CA ALA A 45 23.21 -7.91 -4.89
C ALA A 45 24.21 -6.91 -4.28
N GLY A 46 24.81 -7.20 -3.12
CA GLY A 46 25.77 -6.30 -2.45
C GLY A 46 25.16 -5.32 -1.45
N SER A 47 25.86 -4.22 -1.15
CA SER A 47 25.38 -3.18 -0.23
C SER A 47 25.73 -1.79 -0.74
N LEU A 48 24.75 -0.90 -0.80
CA LEU A 48 24.94 0.53 -1.04
C LEU A 48 24.85 1.28 0.29
N LYS A 49 25.78 2.21 0.51
CA LYS A 49 25.84 3.06 1.71
C LYS A 49 26.27 4.46 1.34
N ALA A 50 25.66 5.47 1.96
CA ALA A 50 26.24 6.81 1.96
C ALA A 50 27.60 6.74 2.68
N SER A 51 28.63 7.31 2.08
CA SER A 51 29.99 7.30 2.62
C SER A 51 30.50 8.74 2.72
N ASP A 52 30.91 9.14 3.92
CA ASP A 52 31.49 10.45 4.25
C ASP A 52 33.04 10.44 4.26
N VAL A 53 33.64 9.28 4.00
CA VAL A 53 35.01 8.96 4.42
C VAL A 53 36.08 9.95 3.91
N LEU A 54 35.86 10.73 2.84
CA LEU A 54 36.89 11.60 2.24
C LEU A 54 36.40 12.90 1.53
N GLY A 55 35.18 13.41 1.74
CA GLY A 55 34.72 14.61 1.03
C GLY A 55 33.20 14.79 0.93
N PRO A 56 32.65 15.32 -0.19
CA PRO A 56 31.20 15.37 -0.39
C PRO A 56 30.59 13.98 -0.25
N VAL A 57 29.37 13.89 0.28
CA VAL A 57 28.67 12.61 0.50
C VAL A 57 28.49 11.93 -0.86
N VAL A 58 29.12 10.76 -1.03
CA VAL A 58 28.99 9.91 -2.22
C VAL A 58 28.25 8.63 -1.86
N LEU A 59 27.58 8.05 -2.86
CA LEU A 59 26.92 6.77 -2.69
C LEU A 59 27.91 5.65 -3.02
N ARG A 60 28.38 4.94 -2.00
CA ARG A 60 29.33 3.84 -2.16
C ARG A 60 28.59 2.52 -2.31
N TYR A 61 28.79 1.85 -3.42
CA TYR A 61 28.40 0.45 -3.58
C TYR A 61 29.55 -0.47 -3.15
N SER A 62 29.22 -1.57 -2.49
CA SER A 62 30.14 -2.66 -2.17
C SER A 62 29.58 -3.98 -2.68
N THR A 63 30.40 -4.76 -3.40
CA THR A 63 30.01 -6.08 -3.92
C THR A 63 29.70 -7.07 -2.80
N GLY A 64 28.69 -7.93 -3.01
CA GLY A 64 28.31 -8.99 -2.08
C GLY A 64 29.38 -10.10 -2.00
N GLY A 65 29.22 -11.04 -1.05
CA GLY A 65 30.09 -12.22 -0.91
C GLY A 65 30.22 -13.07 -2.20
N GLU A 66 31.15 -14.05 -2.22
CA GLU A 66 31.50 -14.94 -3.36
C GLU A 66 30.33 -15.75 -3.97
N GLY A 67 29.34 -15.08 -4.56
CA GLY A 67 28.23 -15.69 -5.29
C GLY A 67 28.56 -15.94 -6.76
N SER A 68 27.90 -16.92 -7.36
CA SER A 68 27.99 -17.21 -8.80
C SER A 68 27.21 -16.23 -9.70
N GLU A 69 26.46 -15.31 -9.10
CA GLU A 69 25.67 -14.33 -9.85
C GLU A 69 26.43 -13.00 -9.98
N PRO A 70 26.36 -12.33 -11.15
CA PRO A 70 26.94 -10.99 -11.30
C PRO A 70 26.26 -10.02 -10.35
N ASP A 71 27.08 -9.22 -9.66
CA ASP A 71 26.60 -8.14 -8.81
C ASP A 71 25.99 -7.04 -9.68
N PHE A 72 24.85 -6.49 -9.27
CA PHE A 72 24.22 -5.40 -10.00
C PHE A 72 23.46 -4.46 -9.07
N PHE A 73 23.22 -3.26 -9.56
CA PHE A 73 22.31 -2.30 -8.96
C PHE A 73 21.52 -1.61 -10.07
N TYR A 74 20.40 -1.00 -9.73
CA TYR A 74 19.58 -0.28 -10.70
C TYR A 74 18.93 0.92 -10.02
N THR A 75 18.57 1.95 -10.78
CA THR A 75 17.77 3.07 -10.28
C THR A 75 16.33 2.65 -10.07
N GLU A 76 15.56 3.43 -9.31
CA GLU A 76 14.11 3.26 -9.26
C GLU A 76 13.45 3.35 -10.64
N PRO A 77 12.32 2.67 -10.84
CA PRO A 77 11.49 2.84 -12.01
C PRO A 77 11.04 4.29 -12.17
N MET A 78 11.40 4.90 -13.29
CA MET A 78 10.97 6.23 -13.70
C MET A 78 9.91 6.11 -14.77
N GLN A 79 8.82 6.88 -14.66
CA GLN A 79 7.72 6.82 -15.60
C GLN A 79 8.18 7.24 -17.01
N VAL A 80 7.77 6.47 -18.01
CA VAL A 80 7.99 6.78 -19.43
C VAL A 80 6.84 6.18 -20.23
N LEU A 81 6.31 6.94 -21.19
CA LEU A 81 5.27 6.45 -22.07
C LEU A 81 5.90 5.70 -23.25
N ALA A 82 5.23 4.64 -23.70
CA ALA A 82 5.59 3.97 -24.96
C ALA A 82 5.68 5.00 -26.11
N GLY A 83 6.80 4.97 -26.85
CA GLY A 83 7.09 5.93 -27.92
C GLY A 83 7.89 7.18 -27.49
N GLN A 84 8.09 7.42 -26.19
CA GLN A 84 9.06 8.41 -25.72
C GLN A 84 10.48 7.85 -25.75
N TYR A 85 11.47 8.74 -25.66
CA TYR A 85 12.87 8.38 -25.55
C TYR A 85 13.33 8.51 -24.10
N ALA A 86 14.20 7.60 -23.66
CA ALA A 86 14.93 7.72 -22.42
C ALA A 86 16.44 7.66 -22.68
N ALA A 87 17.21 8.38 -21.88
CA ALA A 87 18.66 8.40 -21.94
C ALA A 87 19.22 8.65 -20.54
N ALA A 88 20.51 8.38 -20.36
CA ALA A 88 21.15 8.53 -19.05
C ALA A 88 22.58 9.06 -19.17
N SER A 89 23.08 9.64 -18.09
CA SER A 89 24.49 9.97 -17.87
C SER A 89 24.86 9.60 -16.45
N TRP A 90 26.11 9.28 -16.17
CA TRP A 90 26.56 9.01 -14.81
C TRP A 90 28.05 9.24 -14.63
N ASN A 91 28.47 9.45 -13.39
CA ASN A 91 29.85 9.62 -12.97
C ASN A 91 30.15 8.61 -11.87
N LEU A 92 30.83 7.51 -12.21
CA LEU A 92 31.31 6.52 -11.24
C LEU A 92 32.80 6.77 -10.98
N GLN A 93 33.16 6.90 -9.70
CA GLN A 93 34.52 7.17 -9.22
C GLN A 93 35.00 6.06 -8.29
N ASN A 94 36.29 6.07 -7.94
CA ASN A 94 36.90 5.15 -6.97
C ASN A 94 36.62 3.67 -7.27
N ILE A 95 36.55 3.32 -8.56
CA ILE A 95 36.29 1.95 -9.00
C ILE A 95 37.53 1.09 -8.67
N SER A 96 37.33 0.06 -7.85
CA SER A 96 38.40 -0.85 -7.45
C SER A 96 39.11 -1.48 -8.66
N SER A 97 40.42 -1.74 -8.56
CA SER A 97 41.17 -2.35 -9.66
C SER A 97 40.55 -3.66 -10.13
N SER A 98 40.54 -3.86 -11.45
CA SER A 98 39.92 -5.03 -12.12
C SER A 98 38.39 -5.13 -11.97
N THR A 99 37.74 -4.09 -11.43
CA THR A 99 36.28 -3.94 -11.43
C THR A 99 35.86 -3.17 -12.67
N TYR A 100 34.91 -3.74 -13.40
CA TYR A 100 34.30 -3.13 -14.56
C TYR A 100 32.79 -3.09 -14.34
N TYR A 101 32.13 -2.17 -15.02
CA TYR A 101 30.68 -2.13 -15.04
C TYR A 101 30.18 -1.99 -16.48
N ARG A 102 28.92 -2.33 -16.70
CA ARG A 102 28.17 -1.96 -17.90
C ARG A 102 26.80 -1.47 -17.47
N ALA A 103 26.23 -0.56 -18.25
CA ALA A 103 24.90 -0.05 -17.97
C ALA A 103 23.93 -0.36 -19.11
N SER A 104 22.66 -0.55 -18.77
CA SER A 104 21.55 -0.68 -19.72
C SER A 104 20.28 -0.06 -19.17
N LEU A 105 19.38 0.37 -20.05
CA LEU A 105 18.03 0.74 -19.69
C LEU A 105 17.14 -0.51 -19.74
N GLU A 106 16.49 -0.84 -18.64
CA GLU A 106 15.46 -1.87 -18.58
C GLU A 106 14.09 -1.21 -18.69
N TRP A 107 13.26 -1.70 -19.61
CA TRP A 107 11.90 -1.24 -19.85
C TRP A 107 10.93 -2.10 -19.08
N LEU A 108 10.03 -1.47 -18.34
CA LEU A 108 9.14 -2.10 -17.36
C LEU A 108 7.68 -1.89 -17.78
N ASP A 109 6.85 -2.89 -17.52
CA ASP A 109 5.39 -2.78 -17.62
C ASP A 109 4.76 -2.16 -16.37
N SER A 110 3.43 -2.07 -16.36
CA SER A 110 2.65 -1.52 -15.24
C SER A 110 2.79 -2.32 -13.94
N SER A 111 3.25 -3.57 -14.03
CA SER A 111 3.53 -4.45 -12.90
C SER A 111 5.01 -4.44 -12.52
N LEU A 112 5.79 -3.47 -13.05
CA LEU A 112 7.24 -3.34 -12.86
C LEU A 112 8.04 -4.57 -13.31
N THR A 113 7.49 -5.39 -14.20
CA THR A 113 8.19 -6.54 -14.79
C THR A 113 9.00 -6.09 -16.00
N VAL A 114 10.23 -6.59 -16.14
CA VAL A 114 11.10 -6.27 -17.28
C VAL A 114 10.52 -6.83 -18.58
N LEU A 115 10.10 -5.94 -19.47
CA LEU A 115 9.63 -6.27 -20.82
C LEU A 115 10.80 -6.53 -21.77
N SER A 116 11.81 -5.68 -21.72
CA SER A 116 13.03 -5.77 -22.52
C SER A 116 14.13 -4.88 -21.94
N ALA A 117 15.34 -4.99 -22.45
CA ALA A 117 16.47 -4.13 -22.09
C ALA A 117 17.16 -3.59 -23.35
N SER A 118 17.71 -2.38 -23.27
CA SER A 118 18.58 -1.84 -24.31
C SER A 118 19.93 -2.58 -24.34
N THR A 119 20.65 -2.48 -25.46
CA THR A 119 21.98 -3.08 -25.61
C THR A 119 22.95 -2.48 -24.58
N PRO A 120 23.50 -3.25 -23.63
CA PRO A 120 24.38 -2.70 -22.60
C PRO A 120 25.59 -1.97 -23.19
N THR A 121 26.14 -1.02 -22.44
CA THR A 121 27.45 -0.44 -22.78
C THR A 121 28.52 -1.53 -22.87
N GLY A 122 29.67 -1.20 -23.47
CA GLY A 122 30.88 -1.99 -23.25
C GLY A 122 31.26 -2.02 -21.76
N TYR A 123 32.20 -2.88 -21.39
CA TYR A 123 32.76 -2.87 -20.03
C TYR A 123 33.59 -1.61 -19.81
N LEU A 124 33.16 -0.80 -18.84
CA LEU A 124 33.76 0.47 -18.47
C LEU A 124 34.54 0.32 -17.17
N SER A 125 35.65 1.05 -17.07
CA SER A 125 36.53 1.08 -15.89
C SER A 125 36.95 2.50 -15.53
N ALA A 126 36.37 3.50 -16.20
CA ALA A 126 36.85 4.88 -16.17
C ALA A 126 36.08 5.76 -15.19
N GLU A 127 36.83 6.68 -14.56
CA GLU A 127 36.41 7.73 -13.62
C GLU A 127 35.89 8.99 -14.35
N THR A 128 35.18 8.82 -15.45
CA THR A 128 34.69 9.95 -16.27
C THR A 128 33.18 9.88 -16.42
N VAL A 129 32.56 11.05 -16.56
CA VAL A 129 31.15 11.17 -16.94
C VAL A 129 30.91 10.37 -18.21
N THR A 130 30.01 9.40 -18.12
CA THR A 130 29.65 8.50 -19.21
C THR A 130 28.21 8.75 -19.58
N THR A 131 27.93 8.95 -20.87
CA THR A 131 26.59 9.09 -21.38
C THR A 131 26.11 7.81 -22.06
N TYR A 132 24.80 7.58 -21.97
CA TYR A 132 24.09 6.50 -22.61
C TYR A 132 23.00 7.13 -23.49
N GLY A 133 23.18 6.97 -24.79
CA GLY A 133 22.38 7.66 -25.81
C GLY A 133 20.89 7.35 -25.71
N SER A 134 20.09 8.10 -26.46
CA SER A 134 18.63 7.94 -26.42
C SER A 134 18.14 6.64 -27.02
N HIS A 135 17.28 5.96 -26.26
CA HIS A 135 16.60 4.73 -26.64
C HIS A 135 15.09 4.94 -26.60
N LEU A 136 14.38 4.43 -27.61
CA LEU A 136 12.93 4.51 -27.71
C LEU A 136 12.27 3.48 -26.78
N ALA A 137 11.34 3.93 -25.93
CA ALA A 137 10.54 3.08 -25.05
C ALA A 137 9.62 2.16 -25.90
N PRO A 138 9.75 0.82 -25.77
CA PRO A 138 8.92 -0.13 -26.51
C PRO A 138 7.43 -0.04 -26.18
N ALA A 139 6.58 -0.65 -27.01
CA ALA A 139 5.16 -0.78 -26.72
C ALA A 139 4.91 -1.54 -25.41
N GLY A 140 3.94 -1.07 -24.60
CA GLY A 140 3.63 -1.64 -23.28
C GLY A 140 4.49 -1.09 -22.14
N THR A 141 5.52 -0.30 -22.43
CA THR A 141 6.33 0.36 -21.41
C THR A 141 5.52 1.40 -20.67
N THR A 142 5.60 1.36 -19.33
CA THR A 142 5.09 2.41 -18.44
C THR A 142 6.18 3.03 -17.59
N ALA A 143 7.30 2.32 -17.41
CA ALA A 143 8.46 2.83 -16.69
C ALA A 143 9.76 2.28 -17.29
N PHE A 144 10.87 2.91 -16.95
CA PHE A 144 12.21 2.38 -17.22
C PHE A 144 13.10 2.53 -16.00
N ARG A 145 14.18 1.77 -15.94
CA ARG A 145 15.24 1.97 -14.94
C ARG A 145 16.61 1.82 -15.57
N LEU A 146 17.59 2.50 -15.01
CA LEU A 146 18.99 2.34 -15.38
C LEU A 146 19.60 1.24 -14.53
N ARG A 147 20.04 0.16 -15.15
CA ARG A 147 20.72 -0.97 -14.51
C ARG A 147 22.23 -0.88 -14.76
N PHE A 148 23.00 -1.23 -13.74
CA PHE A 148 24.44 -1.37 -13.78
C PHE A 148 24.82 -2.79 -13.37
N ASP A 149 25.37 -3.57 -14.30
CA ASP A 149 25.99 -4.85 -13.98
C ASP A 149 27.47 -4.63 -13.67
N ILE A 150 27.96 -5.27 -12.62
CA ILE A 150 29.33 -5.14 -12.14
C ILE A 150 30.02 -6.49 -12.27
N SER A 151 31.18 -6.51 -12.91
CA SER A 151 31.89 -7.74 -13.22
C SER A 151 33.37 -7.48 -13.50
N THR A 152 34.11 -8.52 -13.84
CA THR A 152 35.38 -8.36 -14.57
C THR A 152 35.10 -7.87 -16.01
N ASN A 153 36.15 -7.49 -16.74
CA ASN A 153 36.06 -7.14 -18.17
C ASN A 153 35.65 -8.32 -19.09
N THR A 154 35.56 -9.53 -18.55
CA THR A 154 35.08 -10.74 -19.25
C THR A 154 33.66 -11.12 -18.85
N GLY A 155 33.00 -10.34 -17.99
CA GLY A 155 31.66 -10.67 -17.47
C GLY A 155 31.67 -11.72 -16.36
N THR A 156 32.82 -12.03 -15.78
CA THR A 156 32.91 -12.94 -14.64
C THR A 156 32.49 -12.21 -13.36
N PRO A 157 31.72 -12.82 -12.45
CA PRO A 157 31.41 -12.24 -11.14
C PRO A 157 32.69 -11.80 -10.39
N LEU A 158 32.59 -10.72 -9.62
CA LEU A 158 33.73 -10.18 -8.87
C LEU A 158 33.91 -10.90 -7.53
N PRO A 159 35.15 -10.95 -7.01
CA PRO A 159 35.36 -11.29 -5.60
C PRO A 159 34.76 -10.20 -4.68
N SER A 160 34.36 -10.58 -3.47
CA SER A 160 33.72 -9.70 -2.49
C SER A 160 34.61 -8.53 -2.06
N GLY A 161 33.99 -7.42 -1.64
CA GLY A 161 34.69 -6.27 -1.05
C GLY A 161 35.26 -5.29 -2.07
N ARG A 162 34.80 -5.34 -3.33
CA ARG A 162 35.07 -4.30 -4.32
C ARG A 162 34.10 -3.16 -4.09
N VAL A 163 34.61 -1.94 -4.21
CA VAL A 163 33.84 -0.71 -4.05
C VAL A 163 33.94 0.17 -5.28
N PHE A 164 32.90 0.96 -5.49
CA PHE A 164 32.91 2.13 -6.34
C PHE A 164 31.95 3.17 -5.75
N ASP A 165 32.25 4.43 -6.03
CA ASP A 165 31.48 5.57 -5.57
C ASP A 165 30.67 6.10 -6.76
N VAL A 166 29.36 6.04 -6.66
CA VAL A 166 28.47 6.75 -7.57
C VAL A 166 28.54 8.22 -7.13
N ASN A 167 29.04 9.08 -8.01
CA ASN A 167 29.15 10.53 -7.79
C ASN A 167 28.00 11.30 -8.46
N GLU A 168 27.45 10.77 -9.55
CA GLU A 168 26.32 11.37 -10.26
C GLU A 168 25.57 10.32 -11.07
N VAL A 169 24.23 10.39 -11.11
CA VAL A 169 23.41 9.67 -12.08
C VAL A 169 22.31 10.61 -12.58
N VAL A 170 22.22 10.71 -13.89
CA VAL A 170 21.22 11.46 -14.63
C VAL A 170 20.42 10.49 -15.46
N ALA A 171 19.10 10.56 -15.36
CA ALA A 171 18.19 9.87 -16.27
C ALA A 171 17.11 10.85 -16.69
N ALA A 172 16.77 10.86 -17.98
CA ALA A 172 15.83 11.82 -18.52
C ALA A 172 14.95 11.17 -19.59
N VAL A 173 13.73 11.69 -19.72
CA VAL A 173 12.78 11.30 -20.77
C VAL A 173 12.43 12.50 -21.63
N ALA A 174 12.18 12.26 -22.91
CA ALA A 174 11.74 13.28 -23.84
C ALA A 174 10.88 12.67 -24.97
N ASP A 175 10.12 13.52 -25.66
CA ASP A 175 9.30 13.06 -26.79
C ASP A 175 10.15 12.80 -28.04
N THR A 176 11.34 13.41 -28.14
CA THR A 176 12.25 13.20 -29.26
C THR A 176 13.67 12.85 -28.81
N ALA A 177 14.36 12.05 -29.63
CA ALA A 177 15.75 11.66 -29.37
C ALA A 177 16.72 12.85 -29.28
N GLY A 178 16.44 13.94 -30.01
CA GLY A 178 17.30 15.13 -30.10
C GLY A 178 17.31 15.98 -28.84
N GLU A 179 16.23 15.97 -28.05
CA GLU A 179 16.16 16.66 -26.75
C GLU A 179 17.09 16.04 -25.71
N LEU A 180 17.53 14.80 -25.92
CA LEU A 180 18.40 14.04 -25.04
C LEU A 180 19.86 13.96 -25.54
N ALA A 181 20.24 14.78 -26.52
CA ALA A 181 21.58 14.69 -27.14
C ALA A 181 22.71 15.11 -26.18
N ASP A 182 22.44 16.03 -25.25
CA ASP A 182 23.44 16.67 -24.37
C ASP A 182 23.13 16.41 -22.87
N LEU A 183 23.18 15.15 -22.44
CA LEU A 183 22.92 14.76 -21.04
C LEU A 183 24.12 14.86 -20.10
N SER A 184 25.31 15.21 -20.59
CA SER A 184 26.55 15.15 -19.79
C SER A 184 26.63 16.19 -18.67
N ASP A 185 25.76 17.20 -18.68
CA ASP A 185 25.76 18.34 -17.73
C ASP A 185 24.33 18.79 -17.38
N LEU A 186 23.43 17.86 -17.02
CA LEU A 186 22.15 18.26 -16.44
C LEU A 186 22.37 18.63 -14.98
N ASP A 187 22.51 19.93 -14.70
CA ASP A 187 22.54 20.45 -13.34
C ASP A 187 21.34 19.90 -12.54
N PRO A 188 21.52 19.60 -11.24
CA PRO A 188 20.40 19.30 -10.35
C PRO A 188 19.32 20.36 -10.49
N VAL A 189 18.05 19.97 -10.34
CA VAL A 189 16.92 20.89 -10.51
C VAL A 189 17.18 22.16 -9.70
N PRO A 190 17.32 23.32 -10.36
CA PRO A 190 17.75 24.52 -9.68
C PRO A 190 16.66 24.98 -8.72
N TYR A 191 17.10 25.38 -7.54
CA TYR A 191 16.25 25.92 -6.50
C TYR A 191 16.28 27.43 -6.53
N VAL A 192 15.09 28.04 -6.52
CA VAL A 192 14.94 29.48 -6.36
C VAL A 192 14.41 29.74 -4.97
N ASP A 193 15.12 30.58 -4.22
CA ASP A 193 14.62 31.08 -2.95
C ASP A 193 13.46 32.05 -3.22
N VAL A 194 12.29 31.70 -2.71
CA VAL A 194 11.04 32.45 -2.87
C VAL A 194 10.65 33.17 -1.58
N LEU A 195 11.48 33.12 -0.53
CA LEU A 195 11.08 33.56 0.80
C LEU A 195 10.94 35.09 0.94
N GLY A 196 11.58 35.88 0.06
CA GLY A 196 11.47 37.34 0.07
C GLY A 196 11.78 38.00 1.44
N PRO A 197 11.49 39.31 1.63
CA PRO A 197 11.88 40.02 2.85
C PRO A 197 11.00 39.79 4.10
N THR A 198 9.99 38.90 4.09
CA THR A 198 9.25 38.27 5.24
C THR A 198 8.07 37.43 4.67
N HIS A 199 7.39 36.47 5.33
CA HIS A 199 6.41 36.54 6.45
C HIS A 199 6.14 35.14 7.07
N ASP A 200 5.04 34.98 7.82
CA ASP A 200 4.70 33.80 8.63
C ASP A 200 4.83 32.47 7.88
N ILE A 201 5.67 31.58 8.42
CA ILE A 201 5.81 30.19 7.99
C ILE A 201 5.44 29.31 9.15
N LYS A 202 4.64 28.28 8.87
CA LYS A 202 4.38 27.21 9.81
C LYS A 202 4.68 25.87 9.16
N VAL A 203 5.52 25.07 9.80
CA VAL A 203 5.78 23.67 9.43
C VAL A 203 5.25 22.78 10.53
N THR A 204 4.48 21.76 10.17
CA THR A 204 3.99 20.72 11.09
C THR A 204 4.38 19.37 10.53
N ARG A 205 5.10 18.56 11.30
CA ARG A 205 5.47 17.19 10.97
C ARG A 205 5.05 16.30 12.13
N GLU A 206 4.43 15.17 11.85
CA GLU A 206 3.93 14.24 12.86
C GLU A 206 4.15 12.80 12.38
N ALA A 207 4.32 11.88 13.32
CA ALA A 207 4.49 10.48 13.01
C ALA A 207 3.34 9.92 12.16
N LEU A 208 3.70 9.27 11.04
CA LEU A 208 2.80 8.73 10.03
C LEU A 208 1.63 9.64 9.60
N ASN A 209 1.81 10.96 9.68
CA ASN A 209 0.85 11.94 9.19
C ASN A 209 1.51 12.82 8.12
N THR A 210 0.73 13.34 7.19
CA THR A 210 1.26 14.18 6.11
C THR A 210 1.80 15.47 6.71
N GLY A 211 3.10 15.66 6.64
CA GLY A 211 3.73 16.91 7.05
C GLY A 211 3.28 18.05 6.15
N THR A 212 3.03 19.21 6.75
CA THR A 212 2.55 20.41 6.04
C THR A 212 3.48 21.58 6.28
N LEU A 213 3.71 22.36 5.23
CA LEU A 213 4.32 23.68 5.29
C LEU A 213 3.30 24.68 4.76
N THR A 214 3.07 25.75 5.52
CA THR A 214 2.31 26.91 5.07
C THR A 214 3.21 28.14 5.14
N ALA A 215 3.15 28.99 4.12
CA ALA A 215 3.93 30.21 4.05
C ALA A 215 3.10 31.34 3.46
N THR A 216 3.19 32.53 4.04
CA THR A 216 2.65 33.76 3.44
C THR A 216 3.76 34.49 2.69
N ILE A 217 3.61 34.65 1.37
CA ILE A 217 4.56 35.33 0.50
C ILE A 217 3.92 36.62 -0.02
N LEU A 218 4.59 37.76 0.16
CA LEU A 218 4.13 39.06 -0.36
C LEU A 218 5.02 39.52 -1.54
N ASP A 219 5.03 38.71 -2.60
CA ASP A 219 5.74 39.01 -3.84
C ASP A 219 4.83 38.74 -5.05
N ALA A 220 4.36 39.82 -5.69
CA ALA A 220 3.52 39.74 -6.87
C ALA A 220 4.22 39.12 -8.10
N SER A 221 5.55 39.03 -8.13
CA SER A 221 6.27 38.36 -9.23
C SER A 221 6.14 36.84 -9.18
N LEU A 222 5.74 36.29 -8.02
CA LEU A 222 5.49 34.86 -7.81
C LEU A 222 4.01 34.48 -7.97
N ASP A 223 3.16 35.39 -8.45
CA ASP A 223 1.74 35.14 -8.63
C ASP A 223 1.52 33.92 -9.57
N PRO A 224 0.94 32.79 -9.08
CA PRO A 224 0.76 31.56 -9.85
C PRO A 224 -0.12 31.71 -11.11
N SER A 225 -0.90 32.80 -11.22
CA SER A 225 -1.65 33.12 -12.44
C SER A 225 -0.76 33.59 -13.60
N THR A 226 0.46 34.05 -13.30
CA THR A 226 1.41 34.59 -14.28
C THR A 226 2.80 33.95 -14.23
N ALA A 227 3.16 33.33 -13.11
CA ALA A 227 4.43 32.64 -12.88
C ALA A 227 4.22 31.14 -12.63
N ASP A 228 5.20 30.34 -13.02
CA ASP A 228 5.15 28.87 -12.96
C ASP A 228 5.91 28.32 -11.73
N THR A 229 6.64 29.19 -11.03
CA THR A 229 7.60 28.83 -9.96
C THR A 229 6.94 28.09 -8.81
N ILE A 230 5.80 28.57 -8.32
CA ILE A 230 5.13 28.02 -7.13
C ILE A 230 3.80 27.32 -7.44
N ARG A 231 3.67 26.78 -8.66
CA ARG A 231 2.47 26.01 -9.03
C ARG A 231 2.41 24.67 -8.29
N PRO A 232 1.20 24.10 -8.09
CA PRO A 232 1.05 22.77 -7.52
C PRO A 232 1.91 21.70 -8.21
N GLY A 233 2.47 20.78 -7.42
CA GLY A 233 3.36 19.71 -7.87
C GLY A 233 4.86 20.06 -7.88
N ARG A 234 5.21 21.35 -7.79
CA ARG A 234 6.62 21.79 -7.73
C ARG A 234 7.28 21.30 -6.45
N HIS A 235 8.47 20.71 -6.53
CA HIS A 235 9.24 20.35 -5.35
C HIS A 235 9.64 21.61 -4.57
N CYS A 236 9.61 21.54 -3.25
CA CYS A 236 10.03 22.64 -2.40
C CYS A 236 10.72 22.11 -1.15
N ARG A 237 11.54 22.96 -0.54
CA ARG A 237 12.19 22.69 0.74
C ARG A 237 12.33 23.96 1.54
N LEU A 238 12.29 23.81 2.86
CA LEU A 238 12.63 24.88 3.78
C LEU A 238 13.97 24.53 4.41
N VAL A 239 14.98 25.37 4.16
CA VAL A 239 16.37 25.12 4.59
C VAL A 239 16.80 26.17 5.60
N GLY A 240 17.52 25.72 6.62
CA GLY A 240 18.16 26.57 7.63
C GLY A 240 19.67 26.62 7.44
N LEU A 241 20.31 27.74 7.81
CA LEU A 241 21.77 27.87 7.85
C LEU A 241 22.33 27.27 9.14
N PHE A 242 23.35 26.42 8.99
CA PHE A 242 24.01 25.73 10.11
C PHE A 242 25.28 26.44 10.55
N GLY A 243 25.78 26.07 11.73
CA GLY A 243 26.99 26.64 12.30
C GLY A 243 28.27 26.39 11.49
N ASP A 244 28.24 25.41 10.57
CA ASP A 244 29.32 25.12 9.61
C ASP A 244 29.17 25.92 8.29
N GLY A 245 28.13 26.75 8.17
CA GLY A 245 27.81 27.51 6.97
C GLY A 245 27.04 26.73 5.90
N SER A 246 26.73 25.45 6.14
CA SER A 246 25.91 24.64 5.23
C SER A 246 24.42 24.99 5.36
N TRP A 247 23.67 24.82 4.27
CA TRP A 247 22.21 24.91 4.27
C TRP A 247 21.65 23.49 4.25
N ARG A 248 20.81 23.12 5.22
CA ARG A 248 20.15 21.81 5.23
C ARG A 248 18.65 21.93 5.41
N PRO A 249 17.86 21.02 4.81
CA PRO A 249 16.42 21.07 4.92
C PRO A 249 15.99 20.77 6.36
N PHE A 250 14.85 21.31 6.77
CA PHE A 250 14.07 20.77 7.88
C PHE A 250 12.61 20.46 7.48
N PHE A 251 12.30 20.67 6.20
CA PHE A 251 11.10 20.23 5.50
C PHE A 251 11.44 20.05 4.02
N THR A 252 11.04 18.92 3.44
CA THR A 252 11.14 18.63 2.01
C THR A 252 9.81 18.07 1.53
N GLY A 253 9.30 18.58 0.41
CA GLY A 253 7.99 18.17 -0.09
C GLY A 253 7.65 18.75 -1.46
N LYS A 254 6.35 18.85 -1.75
CA LYS A 254 5.81 19.44 -2.97
C LYS A 254 4.76 20.50 -2.63
N VAL A 255 4.71 21.55 -3.43
CA VAL A 255 3.66 22.56 -3.36
C VAL A 255 2.32 21.89 -3.66
N ALA A 256 1.39 21.94 -2.71
CA ALA A 256 0.03 21.43 -2.87
C ALA A 256 -0.89 22.51 -3.46
N SER A 257 -0.76 23.75 -2.98
CA SER A 257 -1.52 24.89 -3.48
C SER A 257 -0.79 26.21 -3.25
N ALA A 258 -1.06 27.20 -4.10
CA ALA A 258 -0.64 28.59 -3.92
C ALA A 258 -1.84 29.49 -4.22
N ASN A 259 -2.51 29.97 -3.16
CA ASN A 259 -3.71 30.80 -3.29
C ASN A 259 -3.33 32.28 -3.22
N VAL A 260 -3.91 33.12 -4.08
CA VAL A 260 -3.59 34.56 -4.12
C VAL A 260 -4.80 35.38 -3.70
N THR A 261 -4.60 36.30 -2.76
CA THR A 261 -5.53 37.39 -2.47
C THR A 261 -4.94 38.70 -2.95
N TYR A 262 -5.71 39.43 -3.77
CA TYR A 262 -5.31 40.73 -4.27
C TYR A 262 -5.89 41.85 -3.41
N GLU A 263 -5.05 42.74 -2.91
CA GLU A 263 -5.52 43.95 -2.23
C GLU A 263 -5.91 45.04 -3.24
N TYR A 264 -7.12 45.58 -3.12
CA TYR A 264 -7.61 46.64 -4.02
C TYR A 264 -6.78 47.92 -3.83
N LYS A 265 -6.50 48.58 -4.96
CA LYS A 265 -5.55 49.68 -5.11
C LYS A 265 -5.87 50.86 -4.17
N ARG A 266 -5.25 50.88 -2.98
CA ARG A 266 -5.20 52.08 -2.14
C ARG A 266 -4.05 52.95 -2.64
N SER A 267 -4.34 54.21 -2.98
CA SER A 267 -3.33 55.18 -3.38
C SER A 267 -2.21 55.23 -2.33
N GLY A 268 -1.01 54.76 -2.68
CA GLY A 268 0.15 54.71 -1.77
C GLY A 268 0.76 53.34 -1.49
N VAL A 269 0.12 52.22 -1.89
CA VAL A 269 0.72 50.88 -1.74
C VAL A 269 1.52 50.50 -2.99
N PRO A 270 2.83 50.20 -2.87
CA PRO A 270 3.66 49.76 -4.00
C PRO A 270 3.11 48.49 -4.66
N ASP A 271 3.17 48.43 -5.99
CA ASP A 271 2.74 47.31 -6.84
C ASP A 271 3.20 45.91 -6.36
N PRO A 272 4.44 45.69 -5.89
CA PRO A 272 4.87 44.35 -5.44
C PRO A 272 4.18 43.83 -4.18
N LYS A 273 3.57 44.69 -3.35
CA LYS A 273 2.85 44.28 -2.11
C LYS A 273 1.37 43.95 -2.35
N ARG A 274 0.94 43.83 -3.60
CA ARG A 274 -0.49 43.70 -3.94
C ARG A 274 -1.01 42.27 -3.94
N ALA A 275 -0.13 41.29 -4.08
CA ALA A 275 -0.47 39.88 -4.02
C ALA A 275 -0.04 39.34 -2.66
N ARG A 276 -1.02 38.83 -1.90
CA ARG A 276 -0.76 37.98 -0.75
C ARG A 276 -0.94 36.54 -1.18
N ILE A 277 0.16 35.79 -1.22
CA ILE A 277 0.17 34.40 -1.64
C ILE A 277 0.23 33.52 -0.40
N GLU A 278 -0.74 32.64 -0.25
CA GLU A 278 -0.76 31.57 0.74
C GLU A 278 -0.31 30.28 0.08
N LEU A 279 0.97 29.94 0.28
CA LEU A 279 1.57 28.71 -0.21
C LEU A 279 1.35 27.61 0.82
N THR A 280 0.87 26.45 0.37
CA THR A 280 0.79 25.21 1.13
C THR A 280 1.58 24.14 0.40
N ALA A 281 2.45 23.47 1.12
CA ALA A 281 3.20 22.31 0.64
C ALA A 281 2.98 21.13 1.59
N VAL A 282 3.11 19.92 1.03
CA VAL A 282 3.00 18.65 1.73
C VAL A 282 4.28 17.84 1.54
N ASP A 283 4.68 17.08 2.54
CA ASP A 283 5.86 16.21 2.43
C ASP A 283 5.60 14.98 1.54
N ASN A 284 6.59 14.09 1.46
CA ASN A 284 6.52 12.91 0.62
C ASN A 284 5.51 11.86 1.11
N LEU A 285 5.00 11.94 2.34
CA LEU A 285 3.98 11.00 2.82
C LEU A 285 2.69 11.14 2.01
N ALA A 286 2.37 12.35 1.56
CA ALA A 286 1.24 12.59 0.67
C ALA A 286 1.36 11.79 -0.65
N THR A 287 2.57 11.53 -1.13
CA THR A 287 2.77 10.70 -2.33
C THR A 287 2.43 9.24 -2.00
N LEU A 288 2.93 8.70 -0.88
CA LEU A 288 2.61 7.34 -0.44
C LEU A 288 1.12 7.13 -0.17
N ALA A 289 0.45 8.11 0.42
CA ALA A 289 -0.99 8.07 0.68
C ALA A 289 -1.83 8.04 -0.60
N ASN A 290 -1.31 8.57 -1.70
CA ASN A 290 -1.98 8.58 -3.00
C ASN A 290 -1.58 7.39 -3.91
N THR A 291 -0.54 6.64 -3.55
CA THR A 291 -0.09 5.45 -4.29
C THR A 291 -0.80 4.21 -3.76
N LYS A 292 -1.57 3.51 -4.61
CA LYS A 292 -2.23 2.25 -4.24
C LYS A 292 -1.24 1.10 -4.14
N ARG A 293 -1.37 0.30 -3.08
CA ARG A 293 -0.61 -0.94 -2.87
C ARG A 293 -1.52 -1.98 -2.27
N THR A 294 -1.67 -3.09 -2.97
CA THR A 294 -2.61 -4.13 -2.58
C THR A 294 -1.97 -5.12 -1.62
N GLU A 295 -0.67 -5.31 -1.74
CA GLU A 295 0.12 -6.32 -1.07
C GLU A 295 0.57 -5.84 0.32
N GLY A 296 0.13 -6.55 1.35
CA GLY A 296 0.62 -6.42 2.72
C GLY A 296 1.70 -7.44 3.03
N VAL A 297 2.65 -7.06 3.89
CA VAL A 297 3.82 -7.85 4.31
C VAL A 297 3.84 -8.05 5.82
N ALA A 298 4.59 -9.03 6.32
CA ALA A 298 4.53 -9.42 7.73
C ALA A 298 5.40 -8.52 8.61
N THR A 299 6.61 -8.18 8.14
CA THR A 299 7.62 -7.48 8.96
C THR A 299 8.05 -6.15 8.34
N ILE A 300 8.68 -5.29 9.14
CA ILE A 300 9.21 -4.00 8.67
C ILE A 300 10.32 -4.20 7.62
N ASP A 301 11.17 -5.22 7.78
CA ASP A 301 12.22 -5.59 6.79
C ASP A 301 11.67 -5.92 5.39
N GLU A 302 10.39 -6.30 5.31
CA GLU A 302 9.70 -6.68 4.09
C GLU A 302 8.97 -5.50 3.41
N LEU A 303 8.81 -4.37 4.10
CA LEU A 303 8.20 -3.15 3.54
C LEU A 303 8.86 -2.58 2.28
N PRO A 304 10.16 -2.83 1.97
CA PRO A 304 10.71 -2.52 0.65
C PRO A 304 9.85 -3.06 -0.50
N HIS A 305 9.17 -4.19 -0.31
CA HIS A 305 8.25 -4.75 -1.30
C HIS A 305 7.06 -3.82 -1.60
N VAL A 306 6.53 -3.17 -0.57
CA VAL A 306 5.40 -2.24 -0.67
C VAL A 306 5.84 -0.88 -1.20
N LEU A 307 7.01 -0.40 -0.75
CA LEU A 307 7.49 0.96 -1.00
C LEU A 307 8.20 1.13 -2.35
N GLN A 308 8.74 0.04 -2.92
CA GLN A 308 9.48 0.11 -4.17
C GLN A 308 8.65 0.68 -5.32
N GLY A 309 9.15 1.74 -5.96
CA GLY A 309 8.48 2.39 -7.10
C GLY A 309 7.31 3.30 -6.69
N CYS A 310 7.12 3.57 -5.40
CA CYS A 310 6.19 4.62 -4.94
C CYS A 310 6.72 6.05 -5.16
N GLY A 311 7.98 6.20 -5.60
CA GLY A 311 8.60 7.50 -5.87
C GLY A 311 8.90 8.31 -4.61
N VAL A 312 9.08 7.62 -3.49
CA VAL A 312 9.43 8.20 -2.19
C VAL A 312 10.62 7.43 -1.62
N PRO A 313 11.73 8.13 -1.32
CA PRO A 313 12.84 7.55 -0.58
C PRO A 313 12.40 6.85 0.70
N TRP A 314 12.97 5.69 1.02
CA TRP A 314 12.63 4.96 2.24
C TRP A 314 13.84 4.33 2.93
N ASN A 315 13.70 4.05 4.22
CA ASN A 315 14.67 3.32 5.03
C ASN A 315 13.90 2.45 6.03
N CYS A 316 13.96 1.13 5.86
CA CYS A 316 13.29 0.16 6.71
C CYS A 316 14.35 -0.56 7.56
N ASN A 317 14.44 -0.33 8.88
CA ASN A 317 15.45 -0.94 9.77
C ASN A 317 16.91 -0.75 9.32
N GLY A 318 17.24 0.39 8.70
CA GLY A 318 18.56 0.60 8.11
C GLY A 318 18.77 -0.14 6.78
N ASN A 319 17.84 -1.01 6.39
CA ASN A 319 17.74 -1.49 5.02
C ASN A 319 17.22 -0.34 4.16
N VAL A 320 18.14 0.16 3.37
CA VAL A 320 17.91 1.19 2.38
C VAL A 320 17.78 0.55 0.99
N ASN A 321 18.41 -0.58 0.73
CA ASN A 321 18.78 -0.95 -0.65
C ASN A 321 18.37 -2.35 -1.12
N ASN A 322 17.88 -3.22 -0.23
CA ASN A 322 17.64 -4.61 -0.57
C ASN A 322 16.15 -4.88 -0.68
N PHE A 323 15.72 -5.18 -1.91
CA PHE A 323 14.45 -5.80 -2.20
C PHE A 323 14.63 -7.32 -2.22
N THR A 324 13.99 -8.00 -1.28
CA THR A 324 13.81 -9.44 -1.35
C THR A 324 12.33 -9.70 -1.59
N PRO A 325 11.95 -10.41 -2.67
CA PRO A 325 10.56 -10.86 -2.82
C PRO A 325 10.13 -11.58 -1.55
N THR A 326 9.05 -11.11 -0.92
CA THR A 326 8.52 -11.73 0.30
C THR A 326 7.13 -12.34 0.07
N ALA A 327 6.67 -13.14 1.04
CA ALA A 327 5.32 -13.67 1.08
C ALA A 327 4.31 -12.56 1.36
N ILE A 328 3.27 -12.50 0.53
CA ILE A 328 2.14 -11.60 0.74
C ILE A 328 1.23 -12.22 1.82
N VAL A 329 1.04 -11.50 2.92
CA VAL A 329 0.24 -11.94 4.08
C VAL A 329 -1.16 -11.35 4.12
N ALA A 330 -1.40 -10.30 3.34
CA ALA A 330 -2.71 -9.69 3.14
C ALA A 330 -2.81 -9.04 1.75
N LEU A 331 -4.01 -9.03 1.19
CA LEU A 331 -4.38 -8.30 -0.03
C LEU A 331 -5.52 -7.32 0.27
N ASN A 332 -5.29 -6.03 0.03
CA ASN A 332 -6.27 -4.96 0.21
C ASN A 332 -6.23 -3.98 -0.97
N GLU A 333 -7.14 -4.17 -1.93
CA GLU A 333 -7.22 -3.34 -3.14
C GLU A 333 -7.49 -1.85 -2.87
N ASN A 334 -8.04 -1.52 -1.70
CA ASN A 334 -8.34 -0.15 -1.31
C ASN A 334 -7.16 0.53 -0.59
N ALA A 335 -6.17 -0.23 -0.13
CA ALA A 335 -5.06 0.30 0.63
C ALA A 335 -4.12 1.14 -0.26
N SER A 336 -3.66 2.24 0.31
CA SER A 336 -2.49 2.97 -0.17
C SER A 336 -1.19 2.33 0.38
N ALA A 337 -0.05 2.77 -0.12
CA ALA A 337 1.26 2.36 0.40
C ALA A 337 1.40 2.72 1.89
N VAL A 338 0.88 3.89 2.31
CA VAL A 338 0.93 4.28 3.73
C VAL A 338 0.02 3.42 4.60
N ASP A 339 -1.13 2.97 4.08
CA ASP A 339 -2.02 2.05 4.82
C ASP A 339 -1.34 0.70 5.06
N GLN A 340 -0.67 0.15 4.04
CA GLN A 340 0.08 -1.11 4.18
C GLN A 340 1.24 -0.98 5.17
N VAL A 341 1.93 0.16 5.17
CA VAL A 341 2.97 0.46 6.16
C VAL A 341 2.36 0.60 7.55
N ALA A 342 1.22 1.27 7.69
CA ALA A 342 0.55 1.45 8.97
C ALA A 342 0.22 0.10 9.62
N ILE A 343 -0.38 -0.82 8.86
CA ILE A 343 -0.73 -2.17 9.32
C ILE A 343 0.52 -2.95 9.72
N THR A 344 1.57 -2.89 8.90
CA THR A 344 2.83 -3.61 9.17
C THR A 344 3.55 -3.01 10.39
N ARG A 345 3.59 -1.69 10.51
CA ARG A 345 4.13 -0.97 11.68
C ARG A 345 3.38 -1.39 12.94
N ASP A 346 2.05 -1.35 12.91
CA ASP A 346 1.22 -1.68 14.08
C ASP A 346 1.41 -3.13 14.49
N THR A 347 1.45 -4.04 13.51
CA THR A 347 1.77 -5.46 13.69
C THR A 347 3.09 -5.67 14.44
N ASN A 348 4.13 -4.90 14.11
CA ASN A 348 5.47 -5.05 14.69
C ASN A 348 5.74 -4.08 15.85
N LEU A 349 4.72 -3.33 16.30
CA LEU A 349 4.85 -2.27 17.32
C LEU A 349 5.98 -1.27 17.00
N GLY A 350 6.22 -1.03 15.71
CA GLY A 350 7.31 -0.20 15.22
C GLY A 350 6.97 1.27 15.11
N TYR A 351 7.85 2.01 14.43
CA TYR A 351 7.79 3.44 14.22
C TYR A 351 7.86 3.77 12.74
N ALA A 352 7.09 4.76 12.28
CA ALA A 352 7.11 5.20 10.89
C ALA A 352 6.93 6.73 10.78
N TRP A 353 7.75 7.40 9.98
CA TRP A 353 7.69 8.85 9.77
C TRP A 353 8.40 9.27 8.47
N VAL A 354 8.08 10.44 7.93
CA VAL A 354 8.94 11.09 6.93
C VAL A 354 9.91 12.00 7.67
N ASP A 355 11.20 11.82 7.48
CA ASP A 355 12.24 12.64 8.08
C ASP A 355 12.32 14.03 7.42
N HIS A 356 13.14 14.90 8.00
CA HIS A 356 13.31 16.27 7.57
C HIS A 356 13.87 16.41 6.14
N ALA A 357 14.55 15.38 5.64
CA ALA A 357 15.12 15.30 4.30
C ALA A 357 14.11 14.76 3.27
N GLY A 358 12.95 14.27 3.73
CA GLY A 358 11.90 13.70 2.89
C GLY A 358 12.05 12.20 2.67
N VAL A 359 12.86 11.50 3.48
CA VAL A 359 12.99 10.05 3.47
C VAL A 359 12.00 9.43 4.44
N PHE A 360 11.27 8.44 3.97
CA PHE A 360 10.32 7.69 4.76
C PHE A 360 11.03 6.62 5.60
N GLN A 361 11.12 6.85 6.89
CA GLN A 361 11.75 5.98 7.87
C GLN A 361 10.71 5.03 8.44
N VAL A 362 11.02 3.74 8.49
CA VAL A 362 10.24 2.73 9.20
C VAL A 362 11.19 1.85 10.00
N HIS A 363 11.00 1.74 11.31
CA HIS A 363 11.93 1.03 12.19
C HIS A 363 11.19 0.20 13.22
N ASP A 364 11.68 -1.01 13.49
CA ASP A 364 11.34 -1.79 14.66
C ASP A 364 11.78 -1.04 15.92
N ALA A 365 11.10 -1.29 17.02
CA ALA A 365 11.37 -0.57 18.26
C ALA A 365 12.79 -0.80 18.79
N ASP A 366 13.33 -2.00 18.56
CA ASP A 366 14.66 -2.42 19.00
C ASP A 366 15.79 -1.88 18.12
N ASP A 367 15.52 -1.59 16.84
CA ASP A 367 16.50 -1.01 15.91
C ASP A 367 16.67 0.50 16.10
N MET A 368 15.71 1.13 16.77
CA MET A 368 15.82 2.51 17.20
C MET A 368 16.74 2.64 18.41
N SER A 369 18.03 2.92 18.19
CA SER A 369 18.94 3.38 19.25
C SER A 369 18.83 4.90 19.43
N PRO A 370 18.08 5.41 20.43
CA PRO A 370 17.98 6.85 20.63
C PRO A 370 19.32 7.42 21.08
N ILE A 371 19.79 8.44 20.38
CA ILE A 371 20.80 9.35 20.93
C ILE A 371 20.04 10.40 21.73
N TRP A 372 20.23 10.40 23.04
CA TRP A 372 19.53 11.29 23.95
C TRP A 372 20.19 12.67 23.98
N LEU A 373 19.46 13.68 23.52
CA LEU A 373 19.84 15.06 23.74
C LEU A 373 19.09 15.60 24.96
N THR A 374 19.78 16.32 25.84
CA THR A 374 19.17 16.88 27.04
C THR A 374 18.85 18.37 26.86
N VAL A 375 17.63 18.77 27.23
CA VAL A 375 17.22 20.17 27.35
C VAL A 375 16.97 20.54 28.80
N GLY A 376 17.60 21.63 29.24
CA GLY A 376 17.44 22.20 30.55
C GLY A 376 16.27 23.19 30.64
N PRO A 377 15.88 23.62 31.85
CA PRO A 377 14.87 24.66 32.05
C PRO A 377 15.17 26.02 31.39
N GLY A 378 16.43 26.28 31.02
CA GLY A 378 16.81 27.48 30.28
C GLY A 378 16.64 27.37 28.75
N ASP A 379 16.39 26.16 28.22
CA ASP A 379 16.33 25.89 26.78
C ASP A 379 14.92 25.96 26.19
N TYR A 380 13.89 25.89 27.05
CA TYR A 380 12.49 25.97 26.66
C TYR A 380 11.80 27.18 27.30
N THR A 381 10.82 27.72 26.59
CA THR A 381 9.97 28.84 27.02
C THR A 381 8.61 28.40 27.51
N ASP A 382 8.19 27.20 27.14
CA ASP A 382 6.93 26.59 27.55
C ASP A 382 7.11 25.09 27.73
N LEU A 383 6.42 24.52 28.72
CA LEU A 383 6.45 23.11 29.09
C LEU A 383 5.01 22.67 29.40
N ASP A 384 4.47 21.82 28.55
CA ASP A 384 3.17 21.22 28.77
C ASP A 384 3.34 19.91 29.57
N LEU A 385 3.10 20.02 30.87
CA LEU A 385 3.05 18.89 31.79
C LEU A 385 1.58 18.61 32.14
N SER A 386 1.03 17.51 31.65
CA SER A 386 -0.37 17.18 31.91
C SER A 386 -0.56 15.70 32.26
N TYR A 387 -1.75 15.40 32.79
CA TYR A 387 -2.20 14.05 33.10
C TYR A 387 -3.49 13.82 32.30
N ASN A 388 -3.46 12.89 31.36
CA ASN A 388 -4.58 12.61 30.48
C ASN A 388 -4.95 11.12 30.55
N THR A 389 -6.18 10.84 30.97
CA THR A 389 -6.70 9.47 31.01
C THR A 389 -7.16 8.96 29.64
N GLU A 390 -7.32 9.85 28.66
CA GLU A 390 -7.69 9.47 27.29
C GLU A 390 -6.53 8.79 26.54
N ASP A 391 -5.28 8.98 26.99
CA ASP A 391 -4.10 8.32 26.41
C ASP A 391 -3.92 6.87 26.94
N CYS A 392 -4.77 6.45 27.88
CA CYS A 392 -4.76 5.10 28.43
C CYS A 392 -5.39 4.13 27.42
N VAL A 393 -4.75 2.98 27.20
CA VAL A 393 -5.33 1.84 26.47
C VAL A 393 -5.32 0.64 27.40
N ASN A 394 -6.50 0.25 27.90
CA ASN A 394 -6.67 -0.87 28.82
C ASN A 394 -7.65 -1.94 28.34
N GLU A 395 -8.18 -1.75 27.12
CA GLU A 395 -8.88 -2.76 26.33
C GLU A 395 -8.34 -2.72 24.89
N VAL A 396 -7.93 -3.86 24.36
CA VAL A 396 -7.41 -4.00 23.00
C VAL A 396 -8.32 -4.94 22.21
N ASN A 397 -8.78 -4.46 21.05
CA ASN A 397 -9.46 -5.28 20.04
C ASN A 397 -8.54 -5.44 18.84
N LEU A 398 -8.48 -6.63 18.26
CA LEU A 398 -7.66 -6.89 17.08
C LEU A 398 -8.54 -7.20 15.88
N THR A 399 -8.24 -6.58 14.74
CA THR A 399 -8.78 -6.94 13.42
C THR A 399 -7.65 -7.59 12.62
N PHE A 400 -7.64 -8.91 12.56
CA PHE A 400 -6.62 -9.68 11.86
C PHE A 400 -6.96 -9.79 10.37
N LEU A 401 -6.01 -9.44 9.49
CA LEU A 401 -6.13 -9.59 8.05
C LEU A 401 -5.60 -10.97 7.62
N ARG A 402 -6.52 -11.92 7.37
CA ARG A 402 -6.18 -13.29 6.98
C ARG A 402 -6.21 -13.43 5.45
N HIS A 403 -5.05 -13.59 4.82
CA HIS A 403 -4.97 -13.95 3.40
C HIS A 403 -5.26 -15.44 3.17
N ASN A 404 -6.20 -15.73 2.27
CA ASN A 404 -6.47 -17.09 1.81
C ASN A 404 -5.78 -17.34 0.45
N PRO A 405 -4.65 -18.08 0.42
CA PRO A 405 -3.85 -18.26 -0.79
C PRO A 405 -4.56 -19.07 -1.88
N SER A 406 -5.63 -19.81 -1.55
CA SER A 406 -6.40 -20.56 -2.54
C SER A 406 -7.36 -19.66 -3.33
N THR A 407 -7.78 -18.56 -2.72
CA THR A 407 -8.75 -17.62 -3.30
C THR A 407 -8.12 -16.29 -3.72
N GLY A 408 -6.98 -15.92 -3.12
CA GLY A 408 -6.41 -14.57 -3.23
C GLY A 408 -7.22 -13.50 -2.48
N GLU A 409 -8.22 -13.88 -1.68
CA GLU A 409 -9.03 -12.95 -0.89
C GLU A 409 -8.44 -12.79 0.52
N THR A 410 -8.69 -11.61 1.13
CA THR A 410 -8.36 -11.33 2.54
C THR A 410 -9.64 -11.23 3.34
N GLU A 411 -9.71 -11.97 4.44
CA GLU A 411 -10.78 -11.93 5.43
C GLU A 411 -10.36 -11.04 6.62
N GLU A 412 -11.27 -10.23 7.14
CA GLU A 412 -11.09 -9.54 8.42
C GLU A 412 -11.66 -10.42 9.55
N VAL A 413 -10.81 -10.82 10.50
CA VAL A 413 -11.20 -11.66 11.64
C VAL A 413 -11.00 -10.87 12.93
N ALA A 414 -12.07 -10.68 13.69
CA ALA A 414 -12.01 -9.97 14.97
C ALA A 414 -11.56 -10.90 16.11
N TYR A 415 -10.60 -10.44 16.90
CA TYR A 415 -10.12 -11.10 18.13
C TYR A 415 -10.19 -10.15 19.33
N GLY A 416 -10.34 -10.71 20.53
CA GLY A 416 -10.51 -9.96 21.78
C GLY A 416 -11.97 -9.86 22.25
N PRO A 417 -12.30 -8.91 23.14
CA PRO A 417 -11.38 -7.91 23.71
C PRO A 417 -10.37 -8.54 24.67
N TYR A 418 -9.13 -8.06 24.61
CA TYR A 418 -8.08 -8.31 25.61
C TYR A 418 -8.10 -7.16 26.63
N ARG A 419 -8.01 -7.46 27.93
CA ARG A 419 -8.34 -6.48 28.99
C ARG A 419 -7.36 -6.51 30.15
N ASP A 420 -6.96 -5.32 30.60
CA ASP A 420 -6.36 -5.10 31.91
C ASP A 420 -7.47 -4.73 32.92
N GLU A 421 -8.06 -5.74 33.54
CA GLU A 421 -9.17 -5.57 34.49
C GLU A 421 -8.80 -4.69 35.70
N ALA A 422 -7.52 -4.66 36.10
CA ALA A 422 -7.07 -3.82 37.21
C ALA A 422 -7.02 -2.34 36.81
N SER A 423 -6.51 -2.05 35.61
CA SER A 423 -6.57 -0.71 35.04
C SER A 423 -8.01 -0.25 34.81
N ILE A 424 -8.87 -1.09 34.21
CA ILE A 424 -10.28 -0.78 33.95
C ILE A 424 -11.04 -0.45 35.24
N ALA A 425 -10.83 -1.22 36.31
CA ALA A 425 -11.46 -0.96 37.61
C ALA A 425 -11.07 0.40 38.20
N THR A 426 -9.89 0.92 37.85
CA THR A 426 -9.35 2.18 38.37
C THR A 426 -9.69 3.38 37.48
N TRP A 427 -9.56 3.23 36.16
CA TRP A 427 -9.58 4.34 35.20
C TRP A 427 -10.76 4.31 34.23
N GLY A 428 -11.60 3.28 34.30
CA GLY A 428 -12.67 3.03 33.33
C GLY A 428 -12.15 2.38 32.04
N VAL A 429 -13.06 1.88 31.21
CA VAL A 429 -12.71 1.21 29.93
C VAL A 429 -12.24 2.25 28.92
N ARG A 430 -11.04 2.03 28.36
CA ARG A 430 -10.43 2.79 27.27
C ARG A 430 -9.95 1.81 26.21
N SER A 431 -10.73 1.75 25.14
CA SER A 431 -10.62 0.72 24.10
C SER A 431 -9.90 1.26 22.87
N ALA A 432 -9.01 0.46 22.30
CA ALA A 432 -8.38 0.73 21.01
C ALA A 432 -8.48 -0.52 20.12
N THR A 433 -8.67 -0.30 18.81
CA THR A 433 -8.70 -1.37 17.81
C THR A 433 -7.47 -1.28 16.93
N TYR A 434 -6.73 -2.39 16.82
CA TYR A 434 -5.54 -2.52 15.99
C TYR A 434 -5.84 -3.45 14.81
N THR A 435 -5.54 -2.99 13.60
CA THR A 435 -5.54 -3.85 12.41
C THR A 435 -4.15 -4.46 12.28
N VAL A 436 -4.06 -5.79 12.24
CA VAL A 436 -2.79 -6.52 12.21
C VAL A 436 -2.77 -7.56 11.09
N GLN A 437 -1.58 -7.93 10.64
CA GLN A 437 -1.35 -8.97 9.64
C GLN A 437 -0.05 -9.71 9.94
N GLY A 438 0.20 -10.88 9.36
CA GLY A 438 1.52 -11.54 9.45
C GLY A 438 1.92 -12.11 10.83
N ILE A 439 1.26 -11.72 11.93
CA ILE A 439 1.38 -12.40 13.22
C ILE A 439 0.87 -13.84 13.06
N ALA A 440 1.50 -14.80 13.73
CA ALA A 440 0.95 -16.15 13.80
C ALA A 440 -0.46 -16.11 14.40
N GLU A 441 -1.42 -16.71 13.70
CA GLU A 441 -2.83 -16.68 14.11
C GLU A 441 -3.13 -17.75 15.18
N GLU A 442 -2.25 -17.85 16.18
CA GLU A 442 -2.46 -18.67 17.36
C GLU A 442 -2.98 -17.80 18.51
N THR A 443 -3.86 -18.35 19.34
CA THR A 443 -4.46 -17.59 20.45
C THR A 443 -3.41 -17.03 21.41
N ALA A 444 -2.28 -17.71 21.56
CA ALA A 444 -1.17 -17.26 22.41
C ALA A 444 -0.46 -16.04 21.81
N ASP A 445 -0.07 -16.08 20.53
CA ASP A 445 0.65 -14.97 19.89
C ASP A 445 -0.19 -13.68 19.83
N LEU A 446 -1.49 -13.80 19.54
CA LEU A 446 -2.41 -12.66 19.55
C LEU A 446 -2.61 -12.08 20.96
N ALA A 447 -2.61 -12.93 21.99
CA ALA A 447 -2.69 -12.50 23.38
C ALA A 447 -1.39 -11.80 23.82
N ASP A 448 -0.23 -12.37 23.47
CA ASP A 448 1.08 -11.78 23.78
C ASP A 448 1.24 -10.40 23.12
N TYR A 449 0.80 -10.26 21.86
CA TYR A 449 0.76 -8.97 21.17
C TYR A 449 -0.14 -7.94 21.90
N ALA A 450 -1.37 -8.34 22.26
CA ALA A 450 -2.28 -7.45 22.99
C ALA A 450 -1.75 -7.07 24.38
N ASP A 451 -1.13 -8.02 25.09
CA ASP A 451 -0.51 -7.80 26.40
C ASP A 451 0.67 -6.83 26.35
N ALA A 452 1.44 -6.83 25.26
CA ALA A 452 2.49 -5.83 25.03
C ALA A 452 1.91 -4.41 24.93
N ILE A 453 0.80 -4.23 24.21
CA ILE A 453 0.09 -2.95 24.10
C ILE A 453 -0.48 -2.51 25.45
N LEU A 454 -1.15 -3.42 26.17
CA LEU A 454 -1.73 -3.15 27.48
C LEU A 454 -0.63 -2.75 28.48
N THR A 455 0.48 -3.47 28.52
CA THR A 455 1.62 -3.18 29.40
C THR A 455 2.20 -1.78 29.15
N ALA A 456 2.25 -1.35 27.89
CA ALA A 456 2.77 -0.05 27.50
C ALA A 456 1.84 1.13 27.85
N ASN A 457 0.52 0.89 27.85
CA ASN A 457 -0.47 1.96 27.77
C ASN A 457 -1.58 1.91 28.83
N SER A 458 -1.67 0.89 29.68
CA SER A 458 -2.80 0.74 30.61
C SER A 458 -2.77 1.67 31.82
N THR A 459 -1.67 2.39 32.05
CA THR A 459 -1.53 3.29 33.19
C THR A 459 -1.32 4.74 32.76
N PRO A 460 -2.30 5.64 32.98
CA PRO A 460 -2.11 7.06 32.76
C PRO A 460 -1.07 7.61 33.76
N ALA A 461 -0.21 8.51 33.30
CA ALA A 461 0.82 9.14 34.12
C ALA A 461 0.91 10.64 33.83
N VAL A 462 1.44 11.41 34.77
CA VAL A 462 1.83 12.81 34.49
C VAL A 462 3.02 12.76 33.55
N ARG A 463 2.90 13.37 32.38
CA ARG A 463 3.92 13.30 31.33
C ARG A 463 4.20 14.69 30.78
N VAL A 464 5.43 14.89 30.30
CA VAL A 464 5.75 16.04 29.47
C VAL A 464 5.22 15.73 28.08
N ASN A 465 4.14 16.41 27.68
CA ASN A 465 3.48 16.18 26.39
C ASN A 465 4.11 17.02 25.29
N SER A 466 4.59 18.21 25.63
CA SER A 466 5.34 19.02 24.68
C SER A 466 6.23 20.05 25.36
N ILE A 467 7.25 20.50 24.63
CA ILE A 467 8.08 21.65 25.00
C ILE A 467 8.09 22.65 23.84
N THR A 468 8.18 23.94 24.13
CA THR A 468 8.40 24.98 23.11
C THR A 468 9.72 25.68 23.34
N ARG A 469 10.63 25.62 22.36
CA ARG A 469 11.92 26.31 22.36
C ARG A 469 11.88 27.53 21.46
N THR A 470 12.56 28.60 21.88
CA THR A 470 12.76 29.80 21.04
C THR A 470 14.18 29.77 20.46
N LEU A 471 14.29 29.80 19.13
CA LEU A 471 15.57 29.86 18.45
C LEU A 471 15.97 31.33 18.26
N THR A 472 16.86 31.82 19.12
CA THR A 472 17.27 33.23 19.16
C THR A 472 18.69 33.47 18.66
N THR A 473 19.44 32.41 18.37
CA THR A 473 20.84 32.48 17.94
C THR A 473 21.08 31.49 16.80
N ASP A 474 22.09 31.74 15.97
CA ASP A 474 22.51 30.81 14.91
C ASP A 474 22.90 29.45 15.50
N THR A 475 23.42 29.42 16.72
CA THR A 475 23.69 28.16 17.44
C THR A 475 22.40 27.42 17.80
N HIS A 476 21.34 28.12 18.21
CA HIS A 476 20.04 27.48 18.44
C HIS A 476 19.46 26.93 17.14
N VAL A 477 19.52 27.70 16.05
CA VAL A 477 19.09 27.25 14.72
C VAL A 477 19.88 26.02 14.31
N ALA A 478 21.21 26.09 14.30
CA ALA A 478 22.08 24.97 13.97
C ALA A 478 21.82 23.74 14.85
N SER A 479 21.50 23.92 16.14
CA SER A 479 21.13 22.81 17.02
C SER A 479 19.79 22.19 16.63
N ALA A 480 18.77 23.00 16.38
CA ALA A 480 17.42 22.54 16.06
C ALA A 480 17.33 21.95 14.64
N THR A 481 18.19 22.39 13.73
CA THR A 481 18.28 21.87 12.37
C THR A 481 19.23 20.68 12.29
N ASN A 482 20.08 20.39 13.31
CA ASN A 482 20.94 19.21 13.33
C ASN A 482 20.10 17.93 13.33
N SER A 483 19.89 17.45 12.12
CA SER A 483 18.87 16.49 11.72
C SER A 483 19.03 15.12 12.34
N SER A 484 20.25 14.74 12.70
CA SER A 484 20.52 13.43 13.29
C SER A 484 19.91 13.27 14.69
N TYR A 485 19.59 14.38 15.38
CA TYR A 485 19.20 14.36 16.80
C TYR A 485 17.80 14.91 17.08
N TRP A 486 17.30 15.83 16.25
CA TRP A 486 16.03 16.55 16.47
C TRP A 486 14.94 16.21 15.48
N ASP A 487 14.87 14.94 15.06
CA ASP A 487 13.80 14.49 14.18
C ASP A 487 12.74 13.66 14.92
N LEU A 488 11.66 13.34 14.23
CA LEU A 488 10.61 12.46 14.72
C LEU A 488 11.21 11.13 15.21
N TYR A 489 10.70 10.67 16.34
CA TYR A 489 11.14 9.54 17.16
C TYR A 489 12.58 9.61 17.68
N GLY A 490 13.28 10.73 17.47
CA GLY A 490 14.54 11.05 18.15
C GLY A 490 14.38 11.11 19.67
N GLY A 491 15.45 10.76 20.39
CA GLY A 491 15.48 10.73 21.84
C GLY A 491 15.74 12.12 22.45
N LEU A 492 14.84 12.56 23.31
CA LEU A 492 14.92 13.83 24.03
C LEU A 492 14.83 13.62 25.55
N GLY A 493 15.88 13.95 26.27
CA GLY A 493 15.87 14.10 27.72
C GLY A 493 15.38 15.49 28.12
N VAL A 494 14.28 15.58 28.85
CA VAL A 494 13.75 16.86 29.35
C VAL A 494 14.00 16.97 30.84
N VAL A 495 14.75 18.00 31.26
CA VAL A 495 14.96 18.31 32.68
C VAL A 495 13.84 19.20 33.17
N VAL A 496 13.10 18.69 34.17
CA VAL A 496 12.03 19.41 34.85
C VAL A 496 12.50 19.73 36.27
N GLY A 497 12.90 20.97 36.53
CA GLY A 497 13.45 21.38 37.83
C GLY A 497 14.90 20.91 38.06
N GLU A 498 15.17 20.32 39.23
CA GLU A 498 16.50 19.80 39.64
C GLU A 498 16.61 18.27 39.49
N GLU A 499 15.64 17.62 38.85
CA GLU A 499 15.57 16.16 38.72
C GLU A 499 16.40 15.64 37.53
N ASP A 500 16.61 14.32 37.51
CA ASP A 500 17.22 13.64 36.36
C ASP A 500 16.36 13.84 35.10
N PRO A 501 16.98 13.90 33.89
CA PRO A 501 16.23 14.07 32.65
C PRO A 501 15.21 12.95 32.43
N VAL A 502 13.97 13.34 32.08
CA VAL A 502 12.95 12.40 31.61
C VAL A 502 13.21 12.11 30.14
N HIS A 503 13.56 10.87 29.82
CA HIS A 503 13.81 10.43 28.44
C HIS A 503 12.50 10.16 27.70
N LEU A 504 12.28 10.87 26.58
CA LEU A 504 11.06 10.90 25.79
C LEU A 504 11.38 10.84 24.30
N ARG A 505 10.45 10.37 23.47
CA ARG A 505 10.56 10.37 22.01
C ARG A 505 9.74 11.52 21.42
N ILE A 506 10.26 12.16 20.37
CA ILE A 506 9.55 13.22 19.65
C ILE A 506 8.47 12.58 18.73
N THR A 507 7.21 12.98 18.84
CA THR A 507 6.12 12.46 17.98
C THR A 507 5.58 13.48 17.00
N ALA A 508 5.79 14.77 17.27
CA ALA A 508 5.50 15.84 16.33
C ALA A 508 6.48 16.99 16.51
N ILE A 509 6.73 17.72 15.43
CA ILE A 509 7.55 18.92 15.39
C ILE A 509 6.74 20.02 14.69
N GLU A 510 6.57 21.14 15.38
CA GLU A 510 5.92 22.33 14.82
C GLU A 510 6.90 23.51 14.84
N HIS A 511 7.29 24.01 13.67
CA HIS A 511 8.02 25.26 13.54
C HIS A 511 7.02 26.39 13.28
N THR A 512 7.06 27.44 14.10
CA THR A 512 6.36 28.70 13.85
C THR A 512 7.38 29.80 13.67
N ILE A 513 7.51 30.30 12.45
CA ILE A 513 8.52 31.26 12.04
C ILE A 513 7.83 32.55 11.62
N THR A 514 8.27 33.64 12.20
CA THR A 514 7.79 34.99 11.92
C THR A 514 9.01 35.89 11.66
N PRO A 515 8.82 37.17 11.28
CA PRO A 515 9.93 38.11 11.18
C PRO A 515 10.75 38.26 12.47
N GLU A 516 10.11 38.09 13.62
CA GLU A 516 10.67 38.47 14.94
C GLU A 516 11.08 37.26 15.80
N LYS A 517 10.55 36.08 15.49
CA LYS A 517 10.75 34.88 16.30
C LYS A 517 10.67 33.61 15.47
N TRP A 518 11.46 32.62 15.87
CA TRP A 518 11.34 31.24 15.46
C TRP A 518 11.10 30.37 16.70
N LEU A 519 9.90 29.81 16.79
CA LEU A 519 9.52 28.85 17.81
C LEU A 519 9.52 27.44 17.24
N VAL A 520 10.01 26.47 18.02
CA VAL A 520 9.88 25.05 17.70
C VAL A 520 9.21 24.36 18.87
N ARG A 521 8.05 23.76 18.61
CA ARG A 521 7.35 22.90 19.56
C ARG A 521 7.62 21.45 19.23
N TYR A 522 8.06 20.70 20.22
CA TYR A 522 8.23 19.25 20.14
C TYR A 522 7.12 18.60 20.96
N SER A 523 6.28 17.80 20.33
CA SER A 523 5.35 16.89 21.02
C SER A 523 6.09 15.61 21.35
N LEU A 524 5.83 15.06 22.54
CA LEU A 524 6.65 14.02 23.16
C LEU A 524 5.78 12.85 23.64
N THR A 525 6.35 11.65 23.60
CA THR A 525 5.79 10.43 24.20
C THR A 525 6.84 9.65 24.96
N GLN A 526 6.43 8.69 25.79
CA GLN A 526 7.38 7.82 26.48
C GLN A 526 8.00 6.80 25.52
N PRO A 527 9.26 6.39 25.70
CA PRO A 527 9.93 5.48 24.78
C PRO A 527 9.32 4.07 24.72
N THR A 528 8.55 3.70 25.75
CA THR A 528 7.88 2.39 25.88
C THR A 528 6.42 2.41 25.44
N THR A 529 5.88 3.57 25.03
CA THR A 529 4.49 3.70 24.59
C THR A 529 4.37 3.17 23.16
N VAL A 530 3.44 2.24 22.94
CA VAL A 530 3.08 1.80 21.58
C VAL A 530 2.31 2.92 20.88
N ALA A 531 2.61 3.18 19.61
CA ALA A 531 1.90 4.15 18.81
C ALA A 531 0.37 3.87 18.77
N ALA A 532 -0.42 4.93 18.69
CA ALA A 532 -1.86 4.79 18.50
C ALA A 532 -2.14 4.11 17.14
N PRO A 533 -3.17 3.22 17.06
CA PRO A 533 -3.49 2.54 15.82
C PRO A 533 -3.90 3.57 14.77
N THR A 534 -3.47 3.35 13.52
CA THR A 534 -3.87 4.20 12.41
C THR A 534 -5.06 3.59 11.69
N PHE A 535 -6.04 4.43 11.32
CA PHE A 535 -7.18 3.96 10.55
C PHE A 535 -6.70 3.48 9.18
N THR A 536 -7.06 2.25 8.82
CA THR A 536 -6.77 1.65 7.53
C THR A 536 -8.08 1.30 6.85
N PRO A 537 -8.24 1.52 5.53
CA PRO A 537 -9.45 1.14 4.83
C PRO A 537 -9.61 -0.38 4.89
N SER A 538 -10.82 -0.87 5.16
CA SER A 538 -11.10 -2.30 5.10
C SER A 538 -10.83 -2.84 3.67
N PRO A 539 -10.33 -4.09 3.55
CA PRO A 539 -10.31 -4.80 2.28
C PRO A 539 -11.70 -4.72 1.64
N GLN A 540 -11.75 -4.53 0.32
CA GLN A 540 -13.04 -4.42 -0.37
C GLN A 540 -13.78 -5.75 -0.27
N THR A 541 -14.63 -5.87 0.74
CA THR A 541 -15.75 -6.78 0.70
C THR A 541 -16.70 -6.17 -0.33
N GLY A 542 -17.08 -6.93 -1.35
CA GLY A 542 -18.11 -6.52 -2.29
C GLY A 542 -19.38 -6.03 -1.56
N ALA A 543 -20.19 -5.24 -2.27
CA ALA A 543 -21.37 -4.55 -1.72
C ALA A 543 -22.15 -5.41 -0.69
N GLY A 544 -22.14 -4.97 0.57
CA GLY A 544 -22.81 -5.65 1.68
C GLY A 544 -21.92 -6.55 2.56
N GLY A 545 -20.60 -6.34 2.59
CA GLY A 545 -19.71 -7.16 3.41
C GLY A 545 -19.41 -8.53 2.80
N LYS A 546 -19.78 -8.74 1.52
CA LYS A 546 -19.68 -10.02 0.84
C LYS A 546 -18.57 -9.99 -0.19
N THR A 547 -17.61 -10.91 -0.16
CA THR A 547 -16.53 -10.95 -1.16
C THR A 547 -17.09 -11.04 -2.59
N ILE A 548 -16.31 -10.65 -3.61
CA ILE A 548 -16.75 -10.80 -5.02
C ILE A 548 -17.11 -12.25 -5.31
N GLY A 549 -16.38 -13.22 -4.72
CA GLY A 549 -16.76 -14.62 -4.76
C GLY A 549 -18.15 -14.89 -4.19
N GLN A 550 -18.51 -14.31 -3.05
CA GLN A 550 -19.85 -14.42 -2.44
C GLN A 550 -20.95 -13.71 -3.24
N LEU A 551 -20.63 -12.60 -3.91
CA LEU A 551 -21.57 -11.93 -4.83
C LEU A 551 -21.82 -12.74 -6.10
N LEU A 552 -20.78 -13.37 -6.66
CA LEU A 552 -20.89 -14.18 -7.86
C LEU A 552 -21.56 -15.53 -7.59
N ARG A 553 -21.49 -16.03 -6.36
CA ARG A 553 -22.09 -17.30 -5.95
C ARG A 553 -22.71 -17.21 -4.57
N PRO A 554 -24.00 -16.87 -4.43
CA PRO A 554 -24.61 -16.71 -3.11
C PRO A 554 -24.65 -18.02 -2.31
N VAL A 555 -24.63 -17.92 -0.97
CA VAL A 555 -24.97 -19.05 -0.09
C VAL A 555 -26.31 -19.63 -0.53
N GLY A 556 -26.39 -20.96 -0.61
CA GLY A 556 -27.53 -21.68 -1.16
C GLY A 556 -27.52 -21.92 -2.67
N GLU A 557 -26.51 -21.41 -3.39
CA GLU A 557 -26.31 -21.80 -4.80
C GLU A 557 -26.15 -23.32 -4.88
N VAL A 558 -26.99 -23.96 -5.69
CA VAL A 558 -26.86 -25.37 -6.05
C VAL A 558 -26.19 -25.47 -7.42
N THR A 559 -25.11 -26.23 -7.50
CA THR A 559 -24.40 -26.48 -8.76
C THR A 559 -24.13 -27.96 -8.98
N MET A 560 -23.89 -28.34 -10.24
CA MET A 560 -23.52 -29.71 -10.60
C MET A 560 -22.02 -29.91 -10.39
N TRP A 561 -21.66 -31.02 -9.75
CA TRP A 561 -20.28 -31.40 -9.44
C TRP A 561 -19.92 -32.74 -10.07
N PHE A 562 -18.81 -32.76 -10.82
CA PHE A 562 -18.33 -33.96 -11.53
C PHE A 562 -17.31 -34.77 -10.71
N GLY A 563 -16.69 -34.17 -9.68
CA GLY A 563 -15.67 -34.83 -8.86
C GLY A 563 -16.24 -35.91 -7.93
N ALA A 564 -15.36 -36.59 -7.19
CA ALA A 564 -15.82 -37.56 -6.20
C ALA A 564 -16.52 -36.84 -5.03
N SER A 565 -17.40 -37.55 -4.32
CA SER A 565 -18.08 -37.00 -3.13
C SER A 565 -17.11 -36.70 -1.98
N ALA A 566 -15.96 -37.37 -1.93
CA ALA A 566 -14.89 -37.09 -0.97
C ALA A 566 -14.11 -35.80 -1.30
N ASP A 567 -14.22 -35.30 -2.54
CA ASP A 567 -13.47 -34.15 -3.05
C ASP A 567 -14.35 -32.90 -3.16
N VAL A 568 -15.48 -32.85 -2.43
CA VAL A 568 -16.33 -31.66 -2.41
C VAL A 568 -15.52 -30.49 -1.84
N PRO A 569 -15.43 -29.35 -2.56
CA PRO A 569 -14.62 -28.22 -2.13
C PRO A 569 -15.06 -27.69 -0.76
N ALA A 570 -14.10 -27.19 0.02
CA ALA A 570 -14.40 -26.56 1.30
C ALA A 570 -15.42 -25.42 1.12
N GLY A 571 -16.40 -25.34 2.02
CA GLY A 571 -17.50 -24.39 1.92
C GLY A 571 -18.65 -24.82 1.00
N TRP A 572 -18.59 -26.03 0.44
CA TRP A 572 -19.70 -26.68 -0.25
C TRP A 572 -20.12 -27.94 0.49
N LEU A 573 -21.42 -28.28 0.42
CA LEU A 573 -21.99 -29.49 1.01
C LEU A 573 -22.72 -30.31 -0.04
N LEU A 574 -22.75 -31.63 0.11
CA LEU A 574 -23.41 -32.53 -0.82
C LEU A 574 -24.94 -32.50 -0.62
N CYS A 575 -25.72 -32.33 -1.69
CA CYS A 575 -27.18 -32.35 -1.62
C CYS A 575 -27.74 -33.78 -1.59
N ASP A 576 -27.48 -34.51 -0.51
CA ASP A 576 -27.88 -35.91 -0.29
C ASP A 576 -28.94 -36.10 0.81
N GLY A 577 -29.44 -35.01 1.41
CA GLY A 577 -30.40 -35.06 2.51
C GLY A 577 -29.79 -35.26 3.90
N SER A 578 -28.47 -35.26 4.02
CA SER A 578 -27.81 -35.28 5.32
C SER A 578 -28.02 -34.00 6.12
N ALA A 579 -27.79 -34.07 7.43
CA ALA A 579 -27.82 -32.91 8.31
C ALA A 579 -26.47 -32.19 8.31
N PHE A 580 -26.47 -30.87 8.48
CA PHE A 580 -25.27 -30.04 8.63
C PHE A 580 -25.26 -29.28 9.97
N SER A 581 -24.11 -28.73 10.34
CA SER A 581 -23.95 -27.92 11.54
C SER A 581 -24.45 -26.50 11.30
N GLY A 582 -25.59 -26.13 11.90
CA GLY A 582 -26.11 -24.76 11.86
C GLY A 582 -25.18 -23.75 12.54
N THR A 583 -24.40 -24.20 13.52
CA THR A 583 -23.36 -23.38 14.16
C THR A 583 -22.21 -23.05 13.21
N ASP A 584 -21.81 -24.00 12.35
CA ASP A 584 -20.73 -23.77 11.38
C ASP A 584 -21.22 -23.07 10.10
N TYR A 585 -22.52 -23.17 9.79
CA TYR A 585 -23.14 -22.62 8.58
C TYR A 585 -24.49 -21.91 8.87
N PRO A 586 -24.49 -20.84 9.68
CA PRO A 586 -25.72 -20.18 10.12
C PRO A 586 -26.52 -19.56 8.95
N ASP A 587 -25.84 -18.96 7.96
CA ASP A 587 -26.49 -18.38 6.78
C ASP A 587 -27.24 -19.43 5.95
N LEU A 588 -26.73 -20.66 5.88
CA LEU A 588 -27.37 -21.75 5.17
C LEU A 588 -28.56 -22.31 5.96
N GLU A 589 -28.45 -22.39 7.29
CA GLU A 589 -29.56 -22.79 8.17
C GLU A 589 -30.74 -21.82 8.05
N ASP A 590 -30.46 -20.52 8.11
CA ASP A 590 -31.46 -19.46 7.94
C ASP A 590 -32.12 -19.53 6.56
N LEU A 591 -31.34 -19.78 5.51
CA LEU A 591 -31.84 -19.88 4.14
C LEU A 591 -32.73 -21.10 3.92
N LEU A 592 -32.34 -22.27 4.45
CA LEU A 592 -33.09 -23.53 4.30
C LEU A 592 -34.24 -23.66 5.30
N GLY A 593 -34.24 -22.84 6.37
CA GLY A 593 -35.19 -22.95 7.48
C GLY A 593 -34.92 -24.18 8.38
N GLY A 594 -33.66 -24.63 8.43
CA GLY A 594 -33.23 -25.78 9.23
C GLY A 594 -31.92 -26.40 8.75
N THR A 595 -31.50 -27.47 9.42
CA THR A 595 -30.17 -28.09 9.25
C THR A 595 -30.16 -29.29 8.31
N THR A 596 -31.15 -29.45 7.42
CA THR A 596 -31.22 -30.59 6.49
C THR A 596 -30.98 -30.14 5.06
N LEU A 597 -30.02 -30.75 4.39
CA LEU A 597 -29.68 -30.44 3.00
C LEU A 597 -30.78 -30.91 2.03
N PRO A 598 -30.96 -30.27 0.86
CA PRO A 598 -31.78 -30.84 -0.20
C PRO A 598 -31.28 -32.22 -0.61
N ASN A 599 -32.18 -33.14 -0.97
CA ASN A 599 -31.80 -34.47 -1.46
C ASN A 599 -32.08 -34.59 -2.97
N PHE A 600 -31.02 -34.56 -3.77
CA PHE A 600 -31.06 -34.76 -5.22
C PHE A 600 -30.59 -36.16 -5.68
N THR A 601 -30.42 -37.11 -4.76
CA THR A 601 -30.11 -38.50 -5.12
C THR A 601 -31.26 -39.11 -5.93
N ASP A 602 -30.96 -39.59 -7.15
CA ASP A 602 -31.92 -40.10 -8.14
C ASP A 602 -33.06 -39.14 -8.48
N ARG A 603 -32.83 -37.82 -8.34
CA ARG A 603 -33.85 -36.79 -8.54
C ARG A 603 -33.33 -35.68 -9.42
N PHE A 604 -34.20 -35.18 -10.30
CA PHE A 604 -33.89 -34.03 -11.14
C PHE A 604 -34.51 -32.77 -10.52
N PRO A 605 -33.74 -31.70 -10.28
CA PRO A 605 -34.29 -30.45 -9.77
C PRO A 605 -35.25 -29.84 -10.80
N ILE A 606 -36.38 -29.34 -10.33
CA ILE A 606 -37.36 -28.61 -11.14
C ILE A 606 -37.59 -27.22 -10.53
N GLY A 607 -37.89 -26.23 -11.37
CA GLY A 607 -38.25 -24.90 -10.88
C GLY A 607 -39.49 -24.94 -10.00
N ALA A 608 -39.50 -24.15 -8.92
CA ALA A 608 -40.67 -23.97 -8.09
C ALA A 608 -41.81 -23.35 -8.91
N GLY A 609 -43.05 -23.78 -8.66
CA GLY A 609 -44.22 -23.37 -9.44
C GLY A 609 -45.49 -23.93 -8.81
N THR A 610 -46.18 -24.86 -9.48
CA THR A 610 -47.29 -25.61 -8.86
C THR A 610 -46.82 -26.57 -7.78
N LYS A 611 -45.52 -26.86 -7.70
CA LYS A 611 -44.86 -27.55 -6.59
C LYS A 611 -44.25 -26.50 -5.65
N ALA A 612 -44.53 -26.65 -4.36
CA ALA A 612 -44.00 -25.75 -3.34
C ALA A 612 -42.48 -25.91 -3.21
N LEU A 613 -41.79 -24.80 -2.94
CA LEU A 613 -40.35 -24.78 -2.69
C LEU A 613 -40.00 -25.75 -1.54
N GLY A 614 -38.91 -26.49 -1.68
CA GLY A 614 -38.46 -27.48 -0.68
C GLY A 614 -39.22 -28.81 -0.68
N THR A 615 -40.28 -28.97 -1.49
CA THR A 615 -40.97 -30.26 -1.61
C THR A 615 -40.27 -31.19 -2.61
N SER A 616 -40.40 -32.50 -2.39
CA SER A 616 -39.90 -33.51 -3.33
C SER A 616 -41.00 -34.46 -3.79
N GLY A 617 -40.80 -35.11 -4.94
CA GLY A 617 -41.75 -36.03 -5.53
C GLY A 617 -41.23 -36.66 -6.81
N GLY A 618 -42.05 -37.51 -7.42
CA GLY A 618 -41.66 -38.33 -8.57
C GLY A 618 -41.23 -39.73 -8.17
N ASN A 619 -41.37 -40.68 -9.09
CA ASN A 619 -40.94 -42.07 -8.95
C ASN A 619 -40.07 -42.45 -10.14
N ASN A 620 -39.05 -43.27 -9.93
CA ASN A 620 -38.17 -43.76 -11.00
C ASN A 620 -38.93 -44.67 -12.00
N THR A 621 -40.04 -45.24 -11.56
CA THR A 621 -40.92 -46.07 -12.40
C THR A 621 -42.37 -45.67 -12.21
N VAL A 622 -43.17 -45.86 -13.27
CA VAL A 622 -44.63 -45.80 -13.18
C VAL A 622 -45.21 -47.12 -13.69
N THR A 623 -46.12 -47.71 -12.92
CA THR A 623 -46.98 -48.79 -13.42
C THR A 623 -48.16 -48.14 -14.12
N LEU A 624 -48.27 -48.34 -15.43
CA LEU A 624 -49.38 -47.79 -16.21
C LEU A 624 -50.69 -48.44 -15.77
N THR A 625 -51.60 -47.63 -15.23
CA THR A 625 -52.98 -48.04 -14.96
C THR A 625 -53.87 -47.72 -16.16
N GLN A 626 -55.08 -48.28 -16.19
CA GLN A 626 -56.07 -47.94 -17.22
C GLN A 626 -56.33 -46.42 -17.30
N GLY A 627 -56.25 -45.70 -16.17
CA GLY A 627 -56.41 -44.24 -16.13
C GLY A 627 -55.27 -43.44 -16.79
N ASN A 628 -54.12 -44.08 -17.06
CA ASN A 628 -52.99 -43.44 -17.75
C ASN A 628 -53.05 -43.60 -19.27
N LEU A 629 -53.96 -44.42 -19.80
CA LEU A 629 -54.07 -44.68 -21.24
C LEU A 629 -55.16 -43.80 -21.86
N PRO A 630 -54.93 -43.22 -23.06
CA PRO A 630 -55.97 -42.49 -23.76
C PRO A 630 -57.15 -43.41 -24.09
N SER A 631 -58.38 -42.90 -23.95
CA SER A 631 -59.56 -43.63 -24.40
C SER A 631 -59.53 -43.73 -25.92
N VAL A 632 -59.23 -44.92 -26.46
CA VAL A 632 -59.24 -45.16 -27.90
C VAL A 632 -60.59 -45.76 -28.28
N PRO A 633 -61.51 -45.01 -28.92
CA PRO A 633 -62.74 -45.59 -29.45
C PRO A 633 -62.38 -46.46 -30.67
N ILE A 634 -62.27 -47.77 -30.48
CA ILE A 634 -62.05 -48.70 -31.59
C ILE A 634 -63.37 -48.80 -32.37
N ARG A 635 -63.46 -48.07 -33.48
CA ARG A 635 -64.53 -48.26 -34.47
C ARG A 635 -64.10 -49.33 -35.46
N HIS A 636 -64.62 -50.54 -35.31
CA HIS A 636 -64.51 -51.55 -36.36
C HIS A 636 -65.51 -51.23 -37.48
N THR A 637 -65.04 -50.66 -38.58
CA THR A 637 -65.78 -50.66 -39.84
C THR A 637 -65.45 -51.94 -40.60
N SER A 638 -66.37 -52.89 -40.59
CA SER A 638 -66.31 -54.06 -41.47
C SER A 638 -66.63 -53.60 -42.90
N ASN A 639 -65.63 -53.56 -43.78
CA ASN A 639 -65.85 -53.45 -45.22
C ASN A 639 -66.29 -54.81 -45.75
N THR A 640 -67.59 -54.99 -45.95
CA THR A 640 -68.11 -56.09 -46.77
C THR A 640 -67.93 -55.73 -48.24
N GLU A 641 -66.90 -56.27 -48.89
CA GLU A 641 -66.85 -56.34 -50.36
C GLU A 641 -67.89 -57.34 -50.85
N GLN A 642 -68.84 -56.87 -51.65
CA GLN A 642 -69.93 -57.67 -52.19
C GLN A 642 -69.62 -58.04 -53.64
N THR A 643 -69.05 -59.22 -53.87
CA THR A 643 -69.02 -59.85 -55.20
C THR A 643 -69.98 -61.03 -55.23
N GLY A 644 -71.08 -60.89 -55.97
CA GLY A 644 -71.90 -62.02 -56.41
C GLY A 644 -73.17 -62.26 -55.60
N ALA A 645 -74.27 -62.41 -56.33
CA ALA A 645 -75.66 -62.55 -55.88
C ALA A 645 -75.89 -63.42 -54.63
N GLY A 646 -76.54 -62.83 -53.61
CA GLY A 646 -77.28 -63.55 -52.58
C GLY A 646 -76.61 -63.65 -51.21
N ILE A 647 -76.44 -62.55 -50.48
CA ILE A 647 -76.14 -62.57 -49.04
C ILE A 647 -77.19 -61.77 -48.28
N ARG A 648 -77.92 -62.45 -47.39
CA ARG A 648 -78.71 -61.84 -46.32
C ARG A 648 -77.75 -61.17 -45.35
N VAL A 649 -77.67 -59.85 -45.39
CA VAL A 649 -77.14 -59.08 -44.27
C VAL A 649 -78.18 -59.19 -43.17
N THR A 650 -77.95 -60.12 -42.24
CA THR A 650 -78.64 -60.09 -40.95
C THR A 650 -78.21 -58.79 -40.31
N ASN A 651 -79.18 -57.88 -40.07
CA ASN A 651 -78.99 -56.73 -39.21
C ASN A 651 -78.16 -57.18 -38.00
N ILE A 652 -76.98 -56.60 -37.81
CA ILE A 652 -76.25 -56.66 -36.55
C ILE A 652 -76.99 -55.70 -35.60
N GLY A 653 -78.26 -56.03 -35.33
CA GLY A 653 -78.99 -55.57 -34.17
C GLY A 653 -78.67 -56.53 -33.05
N ASP A 654 -78.16 -55.99 -31.95
CA ASP A 654 -78.00 -56.66 -30.66
C ASP A 654 -77.22 -57.99 -30.67
N LEU A 655 -75.90 -57.89 -30.77
CA LEU A 655 -75.02 -58.83 -30.06
C LEU A 655 -74.86 -58.36 -28.60
N THR A 656 -75.93 -58.54 -27.83
CA THR A 656 -75.95 -58.41 -26.36
C THR A 656 -75.44 -59.68 -25.64
N GLY A 657 -74.61 -60.51 -26.27
CA GLY A 657 -74.08 -61.70 -25.62
C GLY A 657 -72.89 -62.30 -26.33
N GLY A 658 -71.69 -62.08 -25.79
CA GLY A 658 -70.49 -62.80 -26.24
C GLY A 658 -69.16 -62.13 -25.91
N GLY A 659 -68.86 -61.96 -24.62
CA GLY A 659 -67.55 -62.23 -23.98
C GLY A 659 -66.21 -61.87 -24.64
N GLY A 660 -66.17 -60.99 -25.64
CA GLY A 660 -64.93 -60.52 -26.26
C GLY A 660 -64.36 -59.32 -25.51
N SER A 661 -64.01 -59.49 -24.23
CA SER A 661 -63.19 -58.50 -23.53
C SER A 661 -61.78 -58.53 -24.13
N ALA A 662 -61.59 -57.84 -25.26
CA ALA A 662 -60.27 -57.40 -25.70
C ALA A 662 -59.80 -56.23 -24.82
N ALA A 663 -59.80 -56.45 -23.50
CA ALA A 663 -59.00 -55.66 -22.58
C ALA A 663 -57.73 -56.48 -22.37
N THR A 664 -56.83 -56.46 -23.36
CA THR A 664 -55.42 -56.72 -23.05
C THR A 664 -54.99 -55.56 -22.16
N LEU A 665 -55.23 -55.70 -20.86
CA LEU A 665 -54.70 -54.80 -19.85
C LEU A 665 -53.20 -54.69 -20.12
N GLY A 666 -52.67 -53.46 -20.11
CA GLY A 666 -51.23 -53.24 -20.20
C GLY A 666 -50.53 -54.18 -19.21
N SER A 667 -49.35 -54.69 -19.56
CA SER A 667 -48.67 -55.81 -18.88
C SER A 667 -48.38 -55.61 -17.39
N SER A 668 -48.79 -54.49 -16.78
CA SER A 668 -48.48 -54.05 -15.41
C SER A 668 -46.98 -53.96 -15.12
N ASN A 669 -46.15 -54.11 -16.16
CA ASN A 669 -44.72 -53.96 -16.04
C ASN A 669 -44.41 -52.47 -15.82
N PRO A 670 -43.61 -52.12 -14.81
CA PRO A 670 -43.16 -50.76 -14.62
C PRO A 670 -42.40 -50.29 -15.87
N VAL A 671 -42.74 -49.10 -16.35
CA VAL A 671 -41.93 -48.44 -17.39
C VAL A 671 -40.99 -47.46 -16.71
N ASN A 672 -39.72 -47.46 -17.15
CA ASN A 672 -38.77 -46.43 -16.74
C ASN A 672 -39.20 -45.10 -17.36
N VAL A 673 -39.44 -44.10 -16.52
CA VAL A 673 -39.87 -42.76 -16.93
C VAL A 673 -38.73 -41.74 -16.89
N LEU A 674 -37.50 -42.17 -16.58
CA LEU A 674 -36.33 -41.31 -16.60
C LEU A 674 -35.91 -41.01 -18.05
N ASN A 675 -35.64 -39.74 -18.32
CA ASN A 675 -34.94 -39.32 -19.53
C ASN A 675 -33.53 -39.94 -19.55
N PRO A 676 -32.88 -40.11 -20.72
CA PRO A 676 -31.45 -40.46 -20.77
C PRO A 676 -30.64 -39.53 -19.85
N TRP A 677 -29.87 -40.11 -18.93
CA TRP A 677 -29.21 -39.37 -17.86
C TRP A 677 -27.73 -39.73 -17.73
N ARG A 678 -26.96 -38.78 -17.18
CA ARG A 678 -25.62 -38.99 -16.63
C ARG A 678 -25.65 -38.49 -15.19
N ALA A 679 -25.26 -39.36 -14.25
CA ALA A 679 -25.26 -39.00 -12.83
C ALA A 679 -24.11 -38.02 -12.54
N LEU A 680 -24.45 -36.93 -11.87
CA LEU A 680 -23.54 -35.93 -11.31
C LEU A 680 -24.00 -35.65 -9.88
N TRP A 681 -23.08 -35.23 -9.03
CA TRP A 681 -23.45 -34.75 -7.71
C TRP A 681 -24.05 -33.36 -7.82
N PHE A 682 -24.95 -33.04 -6.90
CA PHE A 682 -25.34 -31.66 -6.65
C PHE A 682 -24.70 -31.25 -5.33
N ILE A 683 -24.04 -30.10 -5.34
CA ILE A 683 -23.47 -29.49 -4.14
C ILE A 683 -24.10 -28.11 -3.93
N ILE A 684 -24.22 -27.70 -2.67
CA ILE A 684 -24.76 -26.41 -2.27
C ILE A 684 -23.68 -25.58 -1.57
N ARG A 685 -23.59 -24.30 -1.89
CA ARG A 685 -22.65 -23.39 -1.23
C ARG A 685 -23.12 -23.09 0.19
N ALA A 686 -22.26 -23.36 1.16
CA ALA A 686 -22.51 -23.17 2.59
C ALA A 686 -21.82 -21.93 3.19
N ARG A 687 -20.75 -21.40 2.56
CA ARG A 687 -20.07 -20.13 2.92
C ARG A 687 -19.35 -19.49 1.74
#